data_AF-K5W9R3-F1
#
_entry.id   AF-K5W9R3-F1
#
_cell.length_a   1.000
_cell.length_b   1.000
_cell.length_c   1.000
_cell.angle_alpha   90.00
_cell.angle_beta   90.00
_cell.angle_gamma   90.00
#
_symmetry.space_group_name_H-M   'P 1'
#
loop_
_entity.id
_entity.type
_entity.pdbx_description
1 polymer ?
#
loop_
_entity_poly.entity_id
_entity_poly.type
_entity_poly.pdbx_seq_one_letter_code
_entity_poly.pdbx_strand_id
1 'polypeptide(L)'
;MTSSTSNPSEQWVSISDADLTVDDVQIILGNVKDDLWVVAACVDRLCDSIPVQQALLQTGLSRTCSAIQRCKDALAMAPGTSSDEPREVSRSPIIAHFRSVPGDAQLCHLRSILLGRQDLLNTYTEIESKAPLVEGEDEGEGTEVEANVEEGSEDWDDPWAEDSTNKPTPTTVQRKPLPVPLSLSQFMNNELLWSACRLASLEWFDALRALLDRHGTYLWSLRLAILESIPEYAHPSEFQSLILKYDFTSNQELKPSPVPWRSEEDFVESKVVQQAMQESGTEISTGMRPVADALETTSHPEPLTGHELATWFKNRVGVIISSTGMIDIALALVQYGASQGIPGLDEVGEELSLLSRLTYDTPFADEKSDDWTLARWQSMDPPAVVRAYLVNSTPDSVPRDILRLVLPYLFVLEARAERAGKPDPEIHTRLLCDYVLTSPLEIVASIFDASKPTLPIPQRIIRDDEDLARLALACLYGSNSLNEWSTMSRIFECLPAWDYSQDEDDDGDVADTTIASLGAFVAPTTTRPHVSPTELMTFFKPLHITSLSRALDILDVHLEAGEIFSRWNVPAPLKWFLRGNDDAKEQQAWSNRMARRAGGLHDQLNKVVDWEWLLEDMMKLTGKSEAGIRNAFGLLSEEEVMRVFLAGLLSTGKFDIARSMLYGSRSKIRLEPEVIEEIVVTSSHELYDNASSGNCKVGDMKLAYDCLDVPPLSERLTREKEFIEATSRIASFNVLSRPGIPISPIEIRLTKDRLSLVSRVLSSNNDAYKHTEVILDLCYKLGFQGDAVAEVKALAMLADTALQAEDFVRAYENTLRMIDIVKQHHEAPTSSDIQKGKVEEMTEVCWIGCFQLGRQPEFADLKKKLQLIGSALELCPSEKLHDVLTVWKRLEKEDIVIREEDLHGITNGNGRTWGHAPVVTSQSLNTAASSLRAKLQQFHMPSPPLLSTPDAAALASRTFRSVTANFPFSVGPRSTTPSQASHREYESHQHRYDAGKGSQVSDSGHHRLDDVQAQATKVFSKGIGWLIGADDE
;
A
#
# COMPACT_ATOMS: atom_id res chain seq x y z
N MET A 1 7.28 -88.33 56.13
CA MET A 1 6.12 -88.92 55.43
C MET A 1 6.33 -88.69 53.94
N THR A 2 6.65 -89.76 53.21
CA THR A 2 6.59 -89.97 51.75
C THR A 2 6.79 -88.75 50.83
N SER A 3 8.03 -88.42 50.50
CA SER A 3 8.37 -87.64 49.29
C SER A 3 8.41 -88.61 48.11
N SER A 4 7.35 -88.59 47.32
CA SER A 4 7.25 -89.16 45.98
C SER A 4 8.50 -88.83 45.16
N THR A 5 9.13 -89.84 44.55
CA THR A 5 10.01 -89.65 43.39
C THR A 5 9.16 -89.15 42.23
N SER A 6 8.83 -87.86 42.24
CA SER A 6 8.20 -87.19 41.10
C SER A 6 9.11 -87.36 39.90
N ASN A 7 8.52 -87.72 38.76
CA ASN A 7 9.24 -87.89 37.52
C ASN A 7 10.02 -86.59 37.22
N PRO A 8 11.34 -86.62 36.95
CA PRO A 8 12.11 -85.41 36.70
C PRO A 8 11.51 -84.53 35.58
N SER A 9 10.80 -85.13 34.62
CA SER A 9 10.07 -84.39 33.58
C SER A 9 8.86 -83.59 34.11
N GLU A 10 8.14 -84.11 35.10
CA GLU A 10 7.00 -83.41 35.73
C GLU A 10 7.49 -82.26 36.63
N GLN A 11 8.63 -82.47 37.31
CA GLN A 11 9.28 -81.42 38.09
C GLN A 11 9.72 -80.26 37.19
N TRP A 12 10.30 -80.56 36.02
CA TRP A 12 10.69 -79.55 35.03
C TRP A 12 9.50 -78.65 34.66
N VAL A 13 8.40 -79.25 34.19
CA VAL A 13 7.20 -78.53 33.71
C VAL A 13 6.56 -77.66 34.81
N SER A 14 6.73 -78.01 36.09
CA SER A 14 6.15 -77.25 37.21
C SER A 14 6.87 -75.95 37.58
N ILE A 15 8.13 -75.77 37.16
CA ILE A 15 8.95 -74.59 37.47
C ILE A 15 8.72 -73.51 36.39
N SER A 16 8.39 -72.29 36.82
CA SER A 16 8.31 -71.08 35.97
C SER A 16 9.68 -70.66 35.46
N ASP A 17 9.73 -70.06 34.26
CA ASP A 17 10.97 -69.59 33.65
C ASP A 17 11.72 -68.53 34.50
N ALA A 18 11.00 -67.73 35.29
CA ALA A 18 11.58 -66.72 36.19
C ALA A 18 12.24 -67.31 37.45
N ASP A 19 11.83 -68.50 37.88
CA ASP A 19 12.32 -69.16 39.10
C ASP A 19 13.39 -70.23 38.81
N LEU A 20 13.72 -70.44 37.53
CA LEU A 20 14.65 -71.46 37.08
C LEU A 20 16.10 -71.06 37.40
N THR A 21 16.83 -71.92 38.12
CA THR A 21 18.25 -71.71 38.43
C THR A 21 19.17 -72.61 37.60
N VAL A 22 20.47 -72.29 37.57
CA VAL A 22 21.49 -73.12 36.89
C VAL A 22 21.54 -74.55 37.47
N ASP A 23 21.35 -74.68 38.78
CA ASP A 23 21.36 -75.97 39.47
C ASP A 23 20.15 -76.82 39.08
N ASP A 24 18.97 -76.20 38.90
CA ASP A 24 17.76 -76.89 38.42
C ASP A 24 17.97 -77.49 37.03
N VAL A 25 18.62 -76.73 36.12
CA VAL A 25 18.97 -77.21 34.77
C VAL A 25 19.86 -78.45 34.85
N GLN A 26 20.91 -78.42 35.67
CA GLN A 26 21.89 -79.51 35.74
C GLN A 26 21.35 -80.75 36.46
N ILE A 27 20.61 -80.57 37.57
CA ILE A 27 20.13 -81.66 38.43
C ILE A 27 18.89 -82.33 37.82
N ILE A 28 17.92 -81.56 37.32
CA ILE A 28 16.65 -82.11 36.83
C ILE A 28 16.85 -82.75 35.45
N LEU A 29 17.44 -82.03 34.48
CA LEU A 29 17.69 -82.57 33.14
C LEU A 29 18.79 -83.64 33.12
N GLY A 30 19.75 -83.57 34.06
CA GLY A 30 20.78 -84.60 34.22
C GLY A 30 20.22 -85.99 34.50
N ASN A 31 19.09 -86.07 35.22
CA ASN A 31 18.43 -87.31 35.64
C ASN A 31 17.48 -87.91 34.58
N VAL A 32 17.21 -87.20 33.48
CA VAL A 32 16.36 -87.69 32.38
C VAL A 32 17.23 -88.48 31.37
N LYS A 33 16.73 -89.66 30.95
CA LYS A 33 17.46 -90.58 30.04
C LYS A 33 17.19 -90.33 28.55
N ASP A 34 16.06 -89.72 28.23
CA ASP A 34 15.66 -89.46 26.84
C ASP A 34 16.33 -88.17 26.34
N ASP A 35 17.37 -88.33 25.53
CA ASP A 35 18.12 -87.19 24.97
C ASP A 35 17.24 -86.30 24.08
N LEU A 36 16.24 -86.85 23.37
CA LEU A 36 15.33 -86.05 22.53
C LEU A 36 14.41 -85.18 23.38
N TRP A 37 13.86 -85.74 24.46
CA TRP A 37 13.03 -84.97 25.39
C TRP A 37 13.83 -83.87 26.10
N VAL A 38 15.06 -84.17 26.56
CA VAL A 38 15.93 -83.18 27.22
C VAL A 38 16.28 -82.04 26.28
N VAL A 39 16.65 -82.35 25.04
CA VAL A 39 17.01 -81.34 24.04
C VAL A 39 15.78 -80.50 23.65
N ALA A 40 14.60 -81.11 23.51
CA ALA A 40 13.35 -80.38 23.28
C ALA A 40 13.00 -79.45 24.44
N ALA A 41 13.16 -79.91 25.69
CA ALA A 41 12.95 -79.12 26.90
C ALA A 41 13.92 -77.91 27.00
N CYS A 42 15.18 -78.07 26.57
CA CYS A 42 16.14 -76.97 26.44
C CYS A 42 15.76 -75.96 25.34
N VAL A 43 15.08 -76.40 24.28
CA VAL A 43 14.61 -75.53 23.19
C VAL A 43 13.27 -74.84 23.53
N ASP A 44 12.45 -75.43 24.39
CA ASP A 44 11.14 -74.88 24.74
C ASP A 44 11.25 -73.61 25.61
N ARG A 45 12.25 -73.53 26.51
CA ARG A 45 12.40 -72.42 27.46
C ARG A 45 13.34 -71.32 26.97
N LEU A 46 12.96 -70.07 27.23
CA LEU A 46 13.78 -68.87 27.04
C LEU A 46 13.81 -68.09 28.36
N CYS A 47 14.99 -68.02 28.98
CA CYS A 47 15.17 -67.34 30.27
C CYS A 47 15.89 -66.00 30.08
N ASP A 48 15.52 -64.99 30.86
CA ASP A 48 16.20 -63.67 30.80
C ASP A 48 17.56 -63.68 31.51
N SER A 49 17.79 -64.65 32.39
CA SER A 49 19.08 -64.84 33.06
C SER A 49 20.10 -65.50 32.13
N ILE A 50 21.14 -64.73 31.74
CA ILE A 50 22.28 -65.20 30.92
C ILE A 50 22.88 -66.52 31.43
N PRO A 51 23.24 -66.68 32.72
CA PRO A 51 23.86 -67.93 33.19
C PRO A 51 22.90 -69.13 33.11
N VAL A 52 21.60 -68.92 33.32
CA VAL A 52 20.58 -70.00 33.21
C VAL A 52 20.38 -70.39 31.75
N GLN A 53 20.26 -69.40 30.85
CA GLN A 53 20.14 -69.64 29.42
C GLN A 53 21.39 -70.33 28.85
N GLN A 54 22.58 -69.95 29.31
CA GLN A 54 23.84 -70.62 28.94
C GLN A 54 23.86 -72.08 29.40
N ALA A 55 23.40 -72.37 30.62
CA ALA A 55 23.32 -73.73 31.15
C ALA A 55 22.33 -74.61 30.34
N LEU A 56 21.19 -74.04 29.93
CA LEU A 56 20.21 -74.71 29.05
C LEU A 56 20.83 -75.09 27.71
N LEU A 57 21.52 -74.15 27.05
CA LEU A 57 22.14 -74.37 25.74
C LEU A 57 23.28 -75.37 25.81
N GLN A 58 24.17 -75.28 26.81
CA GLN A 58 25.26 -76.23 26.99
C GLN A 58 24.75 -77.65 27.26
N THR A 59 23.72 -77.78 28.10
CA THR A 59 23.09 -79.07 28.41
C THR A 59 22.48 -79.68 27.15
N GLY A 60 21.69 -78.91 26.39
CA GLY A 60 21.11 -79.36 25.12
C GLY A 60 22.17 -79.76 24.09
N LEU A 61 23.19 -78.92 23.87
CA LEU A 61 24.26 -79.21 22.92
C LEU A 61 25.04 -80.47 23.30
N SER A 62 25.35 -80.68 24.59
CA SER A 62 26.05 -81.88 25.05
C SER A 62 25.28 -83.18 24.77
N ARG A 63 23.94 -83.13 24.90
CA ARG A 63 23.04 -84.28 24.68
C ARG A 63 22.88 -84.62 23.19
N THR A 64 23.06 -83.66 22.30
CA THR A 64 23.04 -83.91 20.84
C THR A 64 24.32 -84.54 20.29
N CYS A 65 25.45 -84.49 21.02
CA CYS A 65 26.76 -84.97 20.52
C CYS A 65 26.76 -86.43 20.06
N SER A 66 26.06 -87.31 20.79
CA SER A 66 26.00 -88.74 20.46
C SER A 66 25.28 -88.99 19.13
N ALA A 67 24.23 -88.22 18.83
CA ALA A 67 23.48 -88.30 17.58
C ALA A 67 24.31 -87.80 16.39
N ILE A 68 25.03 -86.68 16.56
CA ILE A 68 25.92 -86.16 15.50
C ILE A 68 26.99 -87.18 15.15
N GLN A 69 27.59 -87.85 16.14
CA GLN A 69 28.61 -88.85 15.86
C GLN A 69 28.04 -90.00 15.04
N ARG A 70 26.83 -90.49 15.38
CA ARG A 70 26.13 -91.49 14.58
C ARG A 70 25.84 -91.02 13.16
N CYS A 71 25.43 -89.76 12.97
CA CYS A 71 25.19 -89.19 11.64
C CYS A 71 26.48 -89.03 10.83
N LYS A 72 27.61 -88.65 11.46
CA LYS A 72 28.94 -88.59 10.84
C LYS A 72 29.41 -89.98 10.43
N ASP A 73 29.22 -90.98 11.29
CA ASP A 73 29.56 -92.37 11.01
C ASP A 73 28.71 -92.92 9.86
N ALA A 74 27.41 -92.60 9.81
CA ALA A 74 26.52 -92.97 8.72
C ALA A 74 26.92 -92.35 7.37
N LEU A 75 27.38 -91.09 7.38
CA LEU A 75 27.91 -90.43 6.18
C LEU A 75 29.25 -91.04 5.73
N ALA A 76 30.10 -91.47 6.68
CA ALA A 76 31.38 -92.12 6.39
C ALA A 76 31.26 -93.56 5.89
N MET A 77 30.18 -94.27 6.26
CA MET A 77 29.90 -95.67 5.89
C MET A 77 29.28 -95.85 4.49
N ALA A 78 29.24 -94.80 3.67
CA ALA A 78 28.76 -94.89 2.29
C ALA A 78 29.56 -95.95 1.51
N PRO A 79 28.92 -96.92 0.84
CA PRO A 79 29.62 -97.99 0.13
C PRO A 79 30.47 -97.38 -0.99
N GLY A 80 31.79 -97.56 -0.88
CA GLY A 80 32.73 -97.17 -1.92
C GLY A 80 32.49 -97.97 -3.19
N THR A 81 31.83 -97.38 -4.18
CA THR A 81 31.94 -97.82 -5.57
C THR A 81 33.12 -97.10 -6.20
N SER A 82 34.13 -97.88 -6.55
CA SER A 82 35.39 -97.47 -7.19
C SER A 82 35.18 -96.83 -8.57
N SER A 83 35.51 -95.54 -8.71
CA SER A 83 36.19 -94.97 -9.88
C SER A 83 36.45 -93.47 -9.68
N ASP A 84 37.65 -93.02 -10.03
CA ASP A 84 38.16 -91.65 -9.97
C ASP A 84 37.32 -90.64 -10.78
N GLU A 85 36.51 -89.83 -10.09
CA GLU A 85 36.11 -88.47 -10.50
C GLU A 85 35.84 -87.62 -9.23
N PRO A 86 36.01 -86.28 -9.28
CA PRO A 86 35.96 -85.43 -8.10
C PRO A 86 34.56 -85.43 -7.45
N ARG A 87 34.56 -85.66 -6.14
CA ARG A 87 33.42 -86.00 -5.28
C ARG A 87 32.37 -84.88 -5.16
N GLU A 88 31.21 -85.06 -5.79
CA GLU A 88 29.95 -84.66 -5.17
C GLU A 88 29.62 -85.69 -4.07
N VAL A 89 29.62 -85.26 -2.80
CA VAL A 89 29.21 -86.13 -1.68
C VAL A 89 27.76 -86.55 -1.90
N SER A 90 27.53 -87.84 -2.15
CA SER A 90 26.19 -88.37 -2.40
C SER A 90 25.34 -88.22 -1.12
N ARG A 91 24.17 -87.57 -1.24
CA ARG A 91 23.25 -87.26 -0.12
C ARG A 91 22.43 -88.45 0.37
N SER A 92 22.39 -89.53 -0.40
CA SER A 92 21.56 -90.72 -0.15
C SER A 92 21.81 -91.49 1.17
N PRO A 93 23.03 -91.64 1.71
CA PRO A 93 23.25 -92.46 2.91
C PRO A 93 22.72 -91.79 4.18
N ILE A 94 22.83 -90.47 4.28
CA ILE A 94 22.32 -89.72 5.43
C ILE A 94 20.79 -89.60 5.41
N ILE A 95 20.18 -89.49 4.23
CA ILE A 95 18.71 -89.57 4.08
C ILE A 95 18.19 -90.94 4.53
N ALA A 96 18.89 -92.03 4.18
CA ALA A 96 18.54 -93.38 4.63
C ALA A 96 18.69 -93.55 6.15
N HIS A 97 19.71 -92.95 6.76
CA HIS A 97 19.90 -92.91 8.22
C HIS A 97 18.77 -92.15 8.92
N PHE A 98 18.39 -90.97 8.43
CA PHE A 98 17.28 -90.21 9.02
C PHE A 98 15.93 -90.92 8.91
N ARG A 99 15.71 -91.71 7.84
CA ARG A 99 14.51 -92.56 7.73
C ARG A 99 14.52 -93.76 8.68
N SER A 100 15.69 -94.29 9.03
CA SER A 100 15.79 -95.42 9.96
C SER A 100 15.76 -94.98 11.42
N VAL A 101 16.33 -93.82 11.73
CA VAL A 101 16.38 -93.21 13.08
C VAL A 101 15.87 -91.76 13.00
N PRO A 102 14.53 -91.54 13.02
CA PRO A 102 13.96 -90.20 12.92
C PRO A 102 14.32 -89.31 14.13
N GLY A 103 14.60 -89.91 15.30
CA GLY A 103 15.04 -89.18 16.48
C GLY A 103 16.40 -88.48 16.30
N ASP A 104 17.32 -89.06 15.51
CA ASP A 104 18.61 -88.42 15.20
C ASP A 104 18.39 -87.22 14.25
N ALA A 105 17.42 -87.29 13.33
CA ALA A 105 17.04 -86.17 12.47
C ALA A 105 16.43 -85.00 13.28
N GLN A 106 15.56 -85.32 14.25
CA GLN A 106 14.98 -84.33 15.16
C GLN A 106 16.03 -83.71 16.08
N LEU A 107 16.96 -84.52 16.62
CA LEU A 107 18.10 -84.02 17.40
C LEU A 107 19.04 -83.15 16.58
N CYS A 108 19.29 -83.47 15.31
CA CYS A 108 20.00 -82.58 14.39
C CYS A 108 19.23 -81.25 14.21
N HIS A 109 17.93 -81.28 13.97
CA HIS A 109 17.12 -80.06 13.85
C HIS A 109 17.18 -79.17 15.09
N LEU A 110 16.95 -79.75 16.26
CA LEU A 110 17.01 -79.04 17.53
C LEU A 110 18.44 -78.53 17.83
N ARG A 111 19.48 -79.27 17.42
CA ARG A 111 20.87 -78.78 17.51
C ARG A 111 21.07 -77.51 16.69
N SER A 112 20.51 -77.42 15.48
CA SER A 112 20.63 -76.21 14.67
C SER A 112 20.01 -74.99 15.35
N ILE A 113 18.85 -75.18 16.00
CA ILE A 113 18.18 -74.14 16.80
C ILE A 113 19.03 -73.74 18.02
N LEU A 114 19.58 -74.72 18.75
CA LEU A 114 20.43 -74.46 19.92
C LEU A 114 21.73 -73.73 19.54
N LEU A 115 22.34 -74.07 18.41
CA LEU A 115 23.53 -73.37 17.89
C LEU A 115 23.20 -71.93 17.51
N GLY A 116 22.10 -71.69 16.80
CA GLY A 116 21.63 -70.34 16.49
C GLY A 116 21.36 -69.51 17.75
N ARG A 117 20.70 -70.10 18.75
CA ARG A 117 20.46 -69.43 20.05
C ARG A 117 21.74 -69.21 20.86
N GLN A 118 22.74 -70.08 20.73
CA GLN A 118 24.05 -69.87 21.35
C GLN A 118 24.78 -68.68 20.73
N ASP A 119 24.72 -68.54 19.40
CA ASP A 119 25.28 -67.38 18.71
C ASP A 119 24.53 -66.09 19.10
N LEU A 120 23.20 -66.13 19.22
CA LEU A 120 22.40 -65.00 19.72
C LEU A 120 22.71 -64.66 21.18
N LEU A 121 22.87 -65.65 22.07
CA LEU A 121 23.25 -65.43 23.46
C LEU A 121 24.61 -64.72 23.54
N ASN A 122 25.60 -65.22 22.79
CA ASN A 122 26.93 -64.61 22.75
C ASN A 122 26.85 -63.16 22.23
N THR A 123 26.06 -62.91 21.18
CA THR A 123 25.82 -61.55 20.68
C THR A 123 25.15 -60.66 21.73
N TYR A 124 24.16 -61.16 22.47
CA TYR A 124 23.49 -60.38 23.53
C TYR A 124 24.46 -60.05 24.68
N THR A 125 25.32 -60.99 25.08
CA THR A 125 26.37 -60.72 26.08
C THR A 125 27.38 -59.67 25.60
N GLU A 126 27.70 -59.67 24.29
CA GLU A 126 28.55 -58.64 23.69
C GLU A 126 27.83 -57.28 23.67
N ILE A 127 26.52 -57.25 23.43
CA ILE A 127 25.70 -56.03 23.48
C ILE A 127 25.66 -55.46 24.91
N GLU A 128 25.41 -56.27 25.93
CA GLU A 128 25.44 -55.81 27.33
C GLU A 128 26.81 -55.25 27.72
N SER A 129 27.90 -55.88 27.25
CA SER A 129 29.26 -55.40 27.52
C SER A 129 29.56 -54.04 26.89
N LYS A 130 28.82 -53.65 25.84
CA LYS A 130 28.96 -52.40 25.10
C LYS A 130 27.88 -51.38 25.46
N ALA A 131 27.09 -51.62 26.51
CA ALA A 131 26.04 -50.70 26.93
C ALA A 131 26.64 -49.37 27.42
N PRO A 132 26.02 -48.22 27.08
CA PRO A 132 26.47 -46.92 27.55
C PRO A 132 26.44 -46.82 29.09
N LEU A 133 27.44 -46.16 29.66
CA LEU A 133 27.59 -45.96 31.11
C LEU A 133 26.97 -44.62 31.51
N VAL A 134 26.11 -44.59 32.53
CA VAL A 134 25.52 -43.36 33.06
C VAL A 134 26.09 -43.02 34.43
N GLU A 135 26.24 -41.72 34.70
CA GLU A 135 26.55 -41.19 36.03
C GLU A 135 25.28 -41.29 36.90
N GLY A 136 25.32 -42.07 37.97
CA GLY A 136 24.16 -42.25 38.84
C GLY A 136 23.86 -40.96 39.60
N GLU A 137 22.66 -40.40 39.40
CA GLU A 137 22.08 -39.40 40.30
C GLU A 137 21.81 -40.09 41.66
N ASP A 138 22.39 -39.54 42.72
CA ASP A 138 22.19 -40.00 44.09
C ASP A 138 20.77 -39.58 44.53
N GLU A 139 19.86 -40.53 44.65
CA GLU A 139 18.51 -40.31 45.19
C GLU A 139 18.60 -39.96 46.69
N GLY A 140 18.61 -38.66 47.01
CA GLY A 140 18.49 -38.12 48.36
C GLY A 140 17.27 -37.21 48.49
N GLU A 141 16.28 -37.63 49.26
CA GLU A 141 15.03 -36.91 49.56
C GLU A 141 15.24 -35.48 50.13
N GLY A 142 14.51 -34.51 49.54
CA GLY A 142 13.88 -33.38 50.23
C GLY A 142 14.76 -32.16 50.57
N THR A 143 14.50 -31.01 49.93
CA THR A 143 13.81 -29.84 50.53
C THR A 143 13.71 -28.73 49.48
N GLU A 144 12.54 -28.10 49.38
CA GLU A 144 12.19 -26.95 48.54
C GLU A 144 13.17 -25.76 48.70
N VAL A 145 13.72 -25.23 47.59
CA VAL A 145 13.99 -23.78 47.44
C VAL A 145 13.88 -23.37 45.97
N GLU A 146 12.93 -22.48 45.74
CA GLU A 146 12.70 -21.48 44.69
C GLU A 146 13.63 -21.42 43.46
N ALA A 147 12.98 -21.47 42.29
CA ALA A 147 13.54 -21.11 41.00
C ALA A 147 13.79 -19.59 40.92
N ASN A 148 15.07 -19.20 40.81
CA ASN A 148 15.47 -17.93 40.25
C ASN A 148 16.22 -18.20 38.93
N VAL A 149 15.67 -17.60 37.88
CA VAL A 149 16.27 -17.44 36.56
C VAL A 149 17.44 -16.48 36.69
N GLU A 150 18.63 -16.89 36.23
CA GLU A 150 19.68 -15.95 35.83
C GLU A 150 20.54 -16.57 34.72
N GLU A 151 20.73 -15.76 33.67
CA GLU A 151 21.45 -15.99 32.43
C GLU A 151 22.97 -16.06 32.59
N GLY A 152 23.64 -16.66 31.61
CA GLY A 152 25.08 -16.55 31.35
C GLY A 152 25.89 -17.67 32.01
N SER A 153 26.87 -18.31 31.40
CA SER A 153 27.64 -17.99 30.20
C SER A 153 28.41 -19.26 29.81
N GLU A 154 28.37 -19.63 28.53
CA GLU A 154 29.23 -20.67 27.96
C GLU A 154 30.69 -20.21 28.01
N ASP A 155 31.46 -20.74 28.96
CA ASP A 155 32.90 -20.53 29.06
C ASP A 155 33.58 -21.34 27.95
N TRP A 156 34.15 -20.61 26.99
CA TRP A 156 35.01 -21.16 25.94
C TRP A 156 36.40 -21.42 26.53
N ASP A 157 36.84 -22.68 26.52
CA ASP A 157 38.21 -23.06 26.90
C ASP A 157 39.24 -22.41 25.97
N ASP A 158 40.05 -21.51 26.52
CA ASP A 158 41.19 -20.83 25.88
C ASP A 158 42.36 -21.82 25.65
N PRO A 159 42.77 -22.09 24.40
CA PRO A 159 43.87 -23.03 24.08
C PRO A 159 45.29 -22.56 24.45
N TRP A 160 45.48 -21.40 25.09
CA TRP A 160 46.81 -20.79 25.28
C TRP A 160 47.25 -20.51 26.73
N ALA A 161 46.60 -21.08 27.74
CA ALA A 161 47.06 -20.96 29.12
C ALA A 161 48.28 -21.88 29.40
N GLU A 162 49.48 -21.28 29.53
CA GLU A 162 50.71 -21.96 29.95
C GLU A 162 50.70 -22.34 31.45
N ASP A 163 51.11 -23.59 31.72
CA ASP A 163 51.59 -24.21 32.97
C ASP A 163 51.14 -23.61 34.33
N SER A 164 50.24 -24.32 35.01
CA SER A 164 50.36 -24.48 36.47
C SER A 164 50.00 -25.90 36.92
N THR A 165 50.99 -26.57 37.49
CA THR A 165 50.92 -27.91 38.05
C THR A 165 49.97 -27.98 39.25
N ASN A 166 48.84 -28.69 39.11
CA ASN A 166 48.14 -29.34 40.22
C ASN A 166 47.41 -30.59 39.69
N LYS A 167 47.94 -31.76 40.06
CA LYS A 167 47.28 -33.06 39.83
C LYS A 167 46.03 -33.17 40.71
N PRO A 168 44.82 -33.40 40.18
CA PRO A 168 43.73 -33.94 40.97
C PRO A 168 43.91 -35.46 41.12
N THR A 169 43.64 -35.94 42.32
CA THR A 169 43.57 -37.36 42.67
C THR A 169 42.28 -37.96 42.08
N PRO A 170 42.27 -39.20 41.56
CA PRO A 170 41.08 -39.75 40.93
C PRO A 170 40.10 -40.23 42.00
N THR A 171 39.03 -39.48 42.22
CA THR A 171 37.86 -39.96 42.97
C THR A 171 37.08 -40.88 42.04
N THR A 172 37.06 -42.17 42.34
CA THR A 172 36.40 -43.21 41.53
C THR A 172 34.88 -43.11 41.73
N VAL A 173 34.19 -42.40 40.84
CA VAL A 173 32.72 -42.42 40.75
C VAL A 173 32.31 -43.74 40.09
N GLN A 174 31.51 -44.57 40.77
CA GLN A 174 31.00 -45.82 40.20
C GLN A 174 29.89 -45.53 39.18
N ARG A 175 30.20 -45.69 37.89
CA ARG A 175 29.22 -45.58 36.79
C ARG A 175 28.53 -46.94 36.56
N LYS A 176 27.20 -46.96 36.44
CA LYS A 176 26.42 -48.18 36.15
C LYS A 176 26.04 -48.23 34.65
N PRO A 177 26.05 -49.41 34.01
CA PRO A 177 25.60 -49.56 32.62
C PRO A 177 24.08 -49.41 32.52
N LEU A 178 23.62 -48.74 31.45
CA LEU A 178 22.20 -48.69 31.09
C LEU A 178 21.68 -50.10 30.77
N PRO A 179 20.47 -50.47 31.23
CA PRO A 179 19.87 -51.74 30.84
C PRO A 179 19.54 -51.74 29.34
N VAL A 180 19.86 -52.85 28.67
CA VAL A 180 19.53 -53.07 27.25
C VAL A 180 18.01 -52.98 27.07
N PRO A 181 17.50 -52.26 26.04
CA PRO A 181 16.06 -52.03 25.86
C PRO A 181 15.27 -53.28 25.47
N LEU A 182 15.96 -54.40 25.24
CA LEU A 182 15.40 -55.70 24.90
C LEU A 182 15.84 -56.70 25.96
N SER A 183 14.88 -57.42 26.54
CA SER A 183 15.19 -58.59 27.38
C SER A 183 15.78 -59.72 26.53
N LEU A 184 16.55 -60.62 27.15
CA LEU A 184 17.20 -61.73 26.45
C LEU A 184 16.17 -62.67 25.80
N SER A 185 15.03 -62.92 26.47
CA SER A 185 13.93 -63.73 25.93
C SER A 185 13.28 -63.08 24.69
N GLN A 186 13.05 -61.77 24.73
CA GLN A 186 12.56 -61.01 23.58
C GLN A 186 13.56 -61.03 22.41
N PHE A 187 14.85 -60.81 22.70
CA PHE A 187 15.89 -60.81 21.67
C PHE A 187 16.01 -62.17 20.95
N MET A 188 15.86 -63.28 21.68
CA MET A 188 15.91 -64.63 21.09
C MET A 188 14.64 -65.03 20.33
N ASN A 189 13.49 -64.48 20.70
CA ASN A 189 12.20 -64.84 20.10
C ASN A 189 11.85 -63.98 18.87
N ASN A 190 12.36 -62.74 18.81
CA ASN A 190 12.09 -61.83 17.70
C ASN A 190 12.97 -62.11 16.49
N GLU A 191 12.50 -61.71 15.31
CA GLU A 191 13.31 -61.75 14.10
C GLU A 191 14.52 -60.81 14.22
N LEU A 192 15.66 -61.25 13.67
CA LEU A 192 16.91 -60.48 13.69
C LEU A 192 16.74 -59.09 13.06
N LEU A 193 15.93 -58.95 12.00
CA LEU A 193 15.62 -57.66 11.38
C LEU A 193 14.88 -56.74 12.36
N TRP A 194 13.84 -57.25 13.03
CA TRP A 194 13.07 -56.47 13.99
C TRP A 194 13.95 -55.97 15.13
N SER A 195 14.80 -56.84 15.67
CA SER A 195 15.75 -56.47 16.72
C SER A 195 16.75 -55.41 16.23
N ALA A 196 17.23 -55.52 15.00
CA ALA A 196 18.12 -54.53 14.38
C ALA A 196 17.43 -53.16 14.21
N CYS A 197 16.23 -53.14 13.64
CA CYS A 197 15.43 -51.91 13.47
C CYS A 197 15.06 -51.29 14.81
N ARG A 198 14.75 -52.10 15.83
CA ARG A 198 14.44 -51.60 17.18
C ARG A 198 15.66 -50.96 17.83
N LEU A 199 16.83 -51.58 17.74
CA LEU A 199 18.08 -51.00 18.23
C LEU A 199 18.46 -49.71 17.46
N ALA A 200 18.23 -49.67 16.15
CA ALA A 200 18.42 -48.48 15.33
C ALA A 200 17.51 -47.32 15.78
N SER A 201 16.22 -47.59 15.98
CA SER A 201 15.22 -46.59 16.39
C SER A 201 15.43 -46.03 17.81
N LEU A 202 16.20 -46.75 18.64
CA LEU A 202 16.54 -46.34 20.01
C LEU A 202 17.95 -45.77 20.12
N GLU A 203 18.69 -45.64 19.01
CA GLU A 203 20.05 -45.09 18.95
C GLU A 203 21.12 -45.93 19.66
N TRP A 204 20.89 -47.25 19.79
CA TRP A 204 21.87 -48.19 20.35
C TRP A 204 22.85 -48.67 19.27
N PHE A 205 23.61 -47.73 18.68
CA PHE A 205 24.44 -47.99 17.49
C PHE A 205 25.58 -48.99 17.72
N ASP A 206 26.20 -49.03 18.90
CA ASP A 206 27.22 -50.03 19.22
C ASP A 206 26.65 -51.45 19.34
N ALA A 207 25.43 -51.57 19.88
CA ALA A 207 24.72 -52.84 19.93
C ALA A 207 24.32 -53.31 18.53
N LEU A 208 23.83 -52.39 17.70
CA LEU A 208 23.51 -52.65 16.30
C LEU A 208 24.75 -53.05 15.50
N ARG A 209 25.90 -52.41 15.74
CA ARG A 209 27.18 -52.79 15.12
C ARG A 209 27.58 -54.21 15.51
N ALA A 210 27.51 -54.56 16.80
CA ALA A 210 27.79 -55.92 17.24
C ALA A 210 26.86 -56.95 16.56
N LEU A 211 25.57 -56.60 16.39
CA LEU A 211 24.62 -57.45 15.68
C LEU A 211 25.01 -57.65 14.20
N LEU A 212 25.35 -56.57 13.48
CA LEU A 212 25.75 -56.61 12.08
C LEU A 212 27.10 -57.31 11.85
N ASP A 213 28.07 -57.12 12.75
CA ASP A 213 29.37 -57.79 12.66
C ASP A 213 29.21 -59.31 12.79
N ARG A 214 28.34 -59.78 13.70
CA ARG A 214 28.12 -61.21 13.97
C ARG A 214 27.16 -61.89 13.00
N HIS A 215 26.07 -61.21 12.63
CA HIS A 215 24.95 -61.75 11.84
C HIS A 215 24.81 -61.09 10.46
N GLY A 216 25.86 -60.39 10.00
CA GLY A 216 25.85 -59.60 8.76
C GLY A 216 25.61 -60.39 7.49
N THR A 217 25.86 -61.71 7.46
CA THR A 217 25.55 -62.56 6.31
C THR A 217 24.06 -62.58 5.97
N TYR A 218 23.20 -62.55 6.99
CA TYR A 218 21.75 -62.50 6.86
C TYR A 218 21.25 -61.05 6.75
N LEU A 219 21.76 -60.15 7.59
CA LEU A 219 21.27 -58.77 7.66
C LEU A 219 21.70 -57.89 6.49
N TRP A 220 22.73 -58.29 5.74
CA TRP A 220 23.25 -57.50 4.60
C TRP A 220 22.19 -57.14 3.57
N SER A 221 21.33 -58.09 3.18
CA SER A 221 20.30 -57.83 2.17
C SER A 221 19.17 -56.93 2.69
N LEU A 222 19.10 -56.70 3.99
CA LEU A 222 18.06 -55.91 4.67
C LEU A 222 18.61 -54.59 5.23
N ARG A 223 19.88 -54.25 4.94
CA ARG A 223 20.60 -53.11 5.51
C ARG A 223 19.91 -51.75 5.32
N LEU A 224 19.23 -51.53 4.19
CA LEU A 224 18.54 -50.26 3.93
C LEU A 224 17.37 -50.04 4.90
N ALA A 225 16.60 -51.09 5.20
CA ALA A 225 15.51 -51.01 6.17
C ALA A 225 16.01 -50.71 7.59
N ILE A 226 17.19 -51.22 7.95
CA ILE A 226 17.85 -50.93 9.23
C ILE A 226 18.27 -49.45 9.28
N LEU A 227 18.89 -48.93 8.22
CA LEU A 227 19.33 -47.54 8.15
C LEU A 227 18.14 -46.55 8.11
N GLU A 228 17.04 -46.90 7.44
CA GLU A 228 15.81 -46.11 7.43
C GLU A 228 15.13 -46.06 8.80
N SER A 229 15.41 -47.02 9.68
CA SER A 229 14.89 -47.05 11.06
C SER A 229 15.66 -46.17 12.04
N ILE A 230 16.81 -45.61 11.63
CA ILE A 230 17.54 -44.62 12.46
C ILE A 230 16.69 -43.34 12.53
N PRO A 231 16.51 -42.70 13.69
CA PRO A 231 15.76 -41.44 13.78
C PRO A 231 16.39 -40.34 12.93
N GLU A 232 15.56 -39.45 12.36
CA GLU A 232 16.02 -38.36 11.49
C GLU A 232 16.85 -37.30 12.23
N TYR A 233 16.75 -37.25 13.55
CA TYR A 233 17.49 -36.33 14.41
C TYR A 233 18.84 -36.86 14.89
N ALA A 234 19.13 -38.14 14.69
CA ALA A 234 20.38 -38.75 15.13
C ALA A 234 21.57 -38.15 14.37
N HIS A 235 22.64 -37.81 15.09
CA HIS A 235 23.81 -37.20 14.48
C HIS A 235 24.69 -38.25 13.75
N PRO A 236 25.11 -38.03 12.48
CA PRO A 236 25.89 -39.00 11.69
C PRO A 236 27.21 -39.48 12.31
N SER A 237 27.79 -38.72 13.24
CA SER A 237 29.00 -39.15 13.96
C SER A 237 28.77 -40.37 14.85
N GLU A 238 27.56 -40.53 15.39
CA GLU A 238 27.23 -41.59 16.35
C GLU A 238 27.06 -42.95 15.65
N PHE A 239 26.61 -42.93 14.39
CA PHE A 239 26.41 -44.12 13.57
C PHE A 239 27.35 -44.21 12.36
N GLN A 240 28.46 -43.45 12.36
CA GLN A 240 29.45 -43.42 11.27
C GLN A 240 29.94 -44.81 10.83
N SER A 241 30.02 -45.75 11.79
CA SER A 241 30.45 -47.13 11.54
C SER A 241 29.42 -47.96 10.76
N LEU A 242 28.15 -47.55 10.79
CA LEU A 242 26.99 -48.22 10.20
C LEU A 242 26.61 -47.67 8.82
N ILE A 243 27.00 -46.44 8.50
CA ILE A 243 26.66 -45.78 7.22
C ILE A 243 27.29 -46.54 6.03
N LEU A 244 26.58 -46.54 4.91
CA LEU A 244 27.02 -47.11 3.63
C LEU A 244 28.40 -46.53 3.23
N LYS A 245 29.39 -47.41 3.06
CA LYS A 245 30.75 -47.05 2.64
C LYS A 245 30.91 -47.25 1.14
N TYR A 246 31.73 -46.42 0.50
CA TYR A 246 31.97 -46.46 -0.95
C TYR A 246 33.39 -46.94 -1.26
N ASP A 247 33.53 -47.85 -2.22
CA ASP A 247 34.82 -48.29 -2.76
C ASP A 247 35.09 -47.65 -4.12
N PHE A 248 36.12 -46.80 -4.16
CA PHE A 248 36.53 -46.08 -5.35
C PHE A 248 36.98 -47.00 -6.50
N THR A 249 37.52 -48.19 -6.19
CA THR A 249 38.07 -49.09 -7.21
C THR A 249 37.00 -49.85 -7.98
N SER A 250 35.92 -50.25 -7.29
CA SER A 250 34.79 -50.98 -7.86
C SER A 250 33.61 -50.09 -8.24
N ASN A 251 33.61 -48.80 -7.84
CA ASN A 251 32.50 -47.85 -8.00
C ASN A 251 31.18 -48.39 -7.40
N GLN A 252 31.30 -49.12 -6.29
CA GLN A 252 30.20 -49.79 -5.61
C GLN A 252 30.34 -49.65 -4.09
N GLU A 253 29.27 -49.97 -3.39
CA GLU A 253 29.22 -50.06 -1.95
C GLU A 253 30.19 -51.12 -1.41
N LEU A 254 30.96 -50.75 -0.38
CA LEU A 254 31.88 -51.65 0.29
C LEU A 254 31.09 -52.60 1.21
N LYS A 255 31.04 -53.88 0.83
CA LYS A 255 30.44 -54.93 1.67
C LYS A 255 31.32 -55.24 2.89
N PRO A 256 30.83 -55.06 4.13
CA PRO A 256 31.56 -55.46 5.33
C PRO A 256 31.85 -56.97 5.35
N SER A 257 32.97 -57.35 5.97
CA SER A 257 33.28 -58.76 6.22
C SER A 257 32.73 -59.16 7.59
N PRO A 258 31.67 -59.98 7.67
CA PRO A 258 31.11 -60.41 8.95
C PRO A 258 32.10 -61.34 9.67
N VAL A 259 32.13 -61.23 11.00
CA VAL A 259 32.94 -62.06 11.90
C VAL A 259 31.99 -62.94 12.73
N PRO A 260 31.47 -64.04 12.15
CA PRO A 260 30.58 -64.93 12.88
C PRO A 260 31.29 -65.53 14.11
N TRP A 261 30.51 -65.91 15.13
CA TRP A 261 31.05 -66.53 16.34
C TRP A 261 31.80 -67.83 16.08
N ARG A 262 31.45 -68.52 15.00
CA ARG A 262 32.01 -69.82 14.61
C ARG A 262 32.68 -69.69 13.23
N SER A 263 33.95 -70.04 13.15
CA SER A 263 34.73 -70.00 11.91
C SER A 263 34.47 -71.19 10.99
N GLU A 264 34.05 -72.33 11.57
CA GLU A 264 33.65 -73.54 10.84
C GLU A 264 32.16 -73.81 11.12
N GLU A 265 31.39 -74.11 10.08
CA GLU A 265 29.98 -74.53 10.22
C GLU A 265 29.89 -75.86 10.97
N ASP A 266 28.88 -76.01 11.83
CA ASP A 266 28.62 -77.30 12.48
C ASP A 266 28.19 -78.34 11.43
N PHE A 267 28.42 -79.62 11.71
CA PHE A 267 28.02 -80.72 10.82
C PHE A 267 26.56 -80.62 10.36
N VAL A 268 25.67 -80.17 11.24
CA VAL A 268 24.24 -80.01 10.94
C VAL A 268 23.94 -78.83 10.01
N GLU A 269 24.79 -77.80 10.00
CA GLU A 269 24.59 -76.58 9.21
C GLU A 269 25.06 -76.73 7.76
N SER A 270 25.83 -77.77 7.47
CA SER A 270 26.21 -78.11 6.10
C SER A 270 24.98 -78.27 5.20
N LYS A 271 25.01 -77.66 4.02
CA LYS A 271 23.94 -77.75 3.01
C LYS A 271 23.52 -79.19 2.70
N VAL A 272 24.48 -80.13 2.74
CA VAL A 272 24.25 -81.57 2.52
C VAL A 272 23.32 -82.16 3.59
N VAL A 273 23.52 -81.80 4.86
CA VAL A 273 22.77 -82.34 5.99
C VAL A 273 21.40 -81.66 6.10
N GLN A 274 21.33 -80.33 5.92
CA GLN A 274 20.07 -79.59 5.92
C GLN A 274 19.10 -80.07 4.83
N GLN A 275 19.61 -80.28 3.60
CA GLN A 275 18.80 -80.80 2.50
C GLN A 275 18.39 -82.26 2.75
N ALA A 276 19.29 -83.08 3.29
CA ALA A 276 18.97 -84.46 3.66
C ALA A 276 17.88 -84.56 4.74
N MET A 277 17.87 -83.64 5.71
CA MET A 277 16.82 -83.57 6.74
C MET A 277 15.47 -83.22 6.11
N GLN A 278 15.41 -82.24 5.21
CA GLN A 278 14.18 -81.86 4.49
C GLN A 278 13.64 -83.00 3.62
N GLU A 279 14.51 -83.70 2.89
CA GLU A 279 14.15 -84.81 1.99
C GLU A 279 13.81 -86.13 2.72
N SER A 280 14.18 -86.24 4.01
CA SER A 280 13.91 -87.44 4.81
C SER A 280 12.42 -87.62 5.15
N GLY A 281 11.62 -86.55 5.08
CA GLY A 281 10.18 -86.58 5.37
C GLY A 281 9.82 -86.71 6.86
N THR A 282 10.78 -86.45 7.76
CA THR A 282 10.56 -86.48 9.21
C THR A 282 9.67 -85.31 9.62
N GLU A 283 8.54 -85.56 10.29
CA GLU A 283 7.70 -84.49 10.86
C GLU A 283 8.46 -83.76 11.97
N ILE A 284 8.98 -82.58 11.63
CA ILE A 284 9.60 -81.66 12.57
C ILE A 284 8.47 -80.81 13.15
N SER A 285 7.86 -81.28 14.24
CA SER A 285 6.91 -80.48 15.01
C SER A 285 7.65 -79.47 15.88
N THR A 286 8.05 -78.35 15.28
CA THR A 286 8.32 -77.10 16.01
C THR A 286 7.38 -76.05 15.46
N GLY A 287 6.52 -75.49 16.31
CA GLY A 287 5.49 -74.50 15.98
C GLY A 287 6.01 -73.12 15.52
N MET A 288 7.21 -73.05 14.96
CA MET A 288 7.74 -71.87 14.30
C MET A 288 7.83 -72.16 12.80
N ARG A 289 6.71 -71.91 12.10
CA ARG A 289 6.80 -71.52 10.69
C ARG A 289 7.70 -70.29 10.62
N PRO A 290 8.57 -70.15 9.60
CA PRO A 290 9.05 -68.82 9.25
C PRO A 290 7.80 -68.01 8.92
N VAL A 291 7.45 -67.04 9.75
CA VAL A 291 6.43 -66.04 9.42
C VAL A 291 7.08 -65.11 8.40
N ALA A 292 7.27 -65.61 7.18
CA ALA A 292 7.77 -64.82 6.06
C ALA A 292 6.68 -63.89 5.46
N ASP A 293 5.64 -63.56 6.24
CA ASP A 293 4.54 -62.68 5.86
C ASP A 293 4.32 -61.69 7.01
N ALA A 294 5.04 -60.57 7.01
CA ALA A 294 4.65 -59.38 7.79
C ALA A 294 5.32 -58.07 7.39
N LEU A 295 6.45 -58.07 6.66
CA LEU A 295 7.08 -56.84 6.21
C LEU A 295 7.36 -56.94 4.71
N GLU A 296 6.71 -56.08 3.92
CA GLU A 296 7.03 -55.81 2.51
C GLU A 296 8.42 -55.13 2.44
N THR A 297 9.48 -55.80 2.91
CA THR A 297 10.82 -55.26 2.91
C THR A 297 11.54 -55.66 1.62
N THR A 298 11.99 -54.68 0.84
CA THR A 298 12.78 -54.92 -0.36
C THR A 298 14.15 -55.47 0.04
N SER A 299 14.39 -56.75 -0.24
CA SER A 299 15.69 -57.38 -0.04
C SER A 299 16.65 -56.96 -1.16
N HIS A 300 17.76 -56.30 -0.82
CA HIS A 300 18.80 -55.84 -1.74
C HIS A 300 20.13 -56.60 -1.51
N PRO A 301 20.34 -57.77 -2.15
CA PRO A 301 21.53 -58.58 -1.90
C PRO A 301 22.82 -58.02 -2.52
N GLU A 302 22.70 -57.27 -3.62
CA GLU A 302 23.83 -56.71 -4.36
C GLU A 302 24.31 -55.38 -3.74
N PRO A 303 25.61 -55.06 -3.82
CA PRO A 303 26.14 -53.74 -3.44
C PRO A 303 25.53 -52.64 -4.32
N LEU A 304 25.21 -51.50 -3.71
CA LEU A 304 24.69 -50.34 -4.46
C LEU A 304 25.79 -49.73 -5.33
N THR A 305 25.42 -49.27 -6.53
CA THR A 305 26.31 -48.47 -7.37
C THR A 305 26.54 -47.07 -6.78
N GLY A 306 27.62 -46.39 -7.18
CA GLY A 306 27.88 -45.01 -6.72
C GLY A 306 26.70 -44.03 -6.95
N HIS A 307 25.94 -44.21 -8.03
CA HIS A 307 24.74 -43.39 -8.29
C HIS A 307 23.56 -43.73 -7.36
N GLU A 308 23.33 -45.01 -7.07
CA GLU A 308 22.27 -45.44 -6.15
C GLU A 308 22.59 -45.02 -4.71
N LEU A 309 23.86 -45.09 -4.31
CA LEU A 309 24.33 -44.53 -3.03
C LEU A 309 24.05 -43.03 -2.95
N ALA A 310 24.45 -42.26 -3.96
CA ALA A 310 24.17 -40.82 -4.00
C ALA A 310 22.65 -40.54 -3.93
N THR A 311 21.83 -41.37 -4.58
CA THR A 311 20.36 -41.25 -4.55
C THR A 311 19.80 -41.52 -3.15
N TRP A 312 20.31 -42.54 -2.46
CA TRP A 312 19.91 -42.85 -1.09
C TRP A 312 20.22 -41.69 -0.13
N PHE A 313 21.43 -41.13 -0.19
CA PHE A 313 21.81 -39.96 0.62
C PHE A 313 20.91 -38.76 0.34
N LYS A 314 20.63 -38.45 -0.93
CA LYS A 314 19.73 -37.34 -1.32
C LYS A 314 18.30 -37.55 -0.83
N ASN A 315 17.78 -38.78 -0.91
CA ASN A 315 16.45 -39.11 -0.39
C ASN A 315 16.41 -38.94 1.13
N ARG A 316 17.44 -39.42 1.85
CA ARG A 316 17.52 -39.29 3.30
C ARG A 316 17.60 -37.83 3.76
N VAL A 317 18.37 -37.00 3.06
CA VAL A 317 18.40 -35.53 3.26
C VAL A 317 17.01 -34.92 3.11
N GLY A 318 16.29 -35.29 2.05
CA GLY A 318 14.93 -34.81 1.82
C GLY A 318 13.97 -35.19 2.96
N VAL A 319 14.08 -36.43 3.46
CA VAL A 319 13.29 -36.90 4.61
C VAL A 319 13.62 -36.12 5.88
N ILE A 320 14.91 -35.92 6.21
CA ILE A 320 15.33 -35.16 7.39
C ILE A 320 14.75 -33.73 7.34
N ILE A 321 14.96 -33.02 6.23
CA ILE A 321 14.51 -31.63 6.10
C ILE A 321 12.99 -31.51 6.14
N SER A 322 12.25 -32.43 5.49
CA SER A 322 10.79 -32.37 5.45
C SER A 322 10.09 -32.82 6.73
N SER A 323 10.75 -33.65 7.55
CA SER A 323 10.17 -34.18 8.79
C SER A 323 10.57 -33.37 10.03
N THR A 324 11.83 -32.95 10.13
CA THR A 324 12.37 -32.29 11.33
C THR A 324 12.83 -30.86 11.10
N GLY A 325 13.09 -30.45 9.85
CA GLY A 325 13.65 -29.14 9.53
C GLY A 325 15.13 -28.96 9.92
N MET A 326 15.81 -29.98 10.44
CA MET A 326 17.21 -29.88 10.88
C MET A 326 18.19 -29.99 9.72
N ILE A 327 18.58 -28.83 9.18
CA ILE A 327 19.43 -28.73 7.98
C ILE A 327 20.90 -29.05 8.28
N ASP A 328 21.36 -28.78 9.50
CA ASP A 328 22.69 -29.12 10.02
C ASP A 328 22.93 -30.63 10.08
N ILE A 329 21.94 -31.40 10.55
CA ILE A 329 22.01 -32.88 10.53
C ILE A 329 22.06 -33.41 9.09
N ALA A 330 21.23 -32.85 8.20
CA ALA A 330 21.26 -33.19 6.78
C ALA A 330 22.61 -32.84 6.13
N LEU A 331 23.19 -31.69 6.47
CA LEU A 331 24.51 -31.26 6.01
C LEU A 331 25.61 -32.19 6.50
N ALA A 332 25.62 -32.56 7.78
CA ALA A 332 26.58 -33.49 8.37
C ALA A 332 26.55 -34.86 7.66
N LEU A 333 25.35 -35.35 7.32
CA LEU A 333 25.18 -36.62 6.62
C LEU A 333 25.78 -36.57 5.20
N VAL A 334 25.54 -35.47 4.47
CA VAL A 334 26.09 -35.27 3.13
C VAL A 334 27.60 -35.06 3.16
N GLN A 335 28.12 -34.29 4.12
CA GLN A 335 29.55 -34.09 4.30
C GLN A 335 30.27 -35.41 4.60
N TYR A 336 29.65 -36.28 5.40
CA TYR A 336 30.17 -37.64 5.59
C TYR A 336 30.21 -38.40 4.27
N GLY A 337 29.11 -38.47 3.51
CA GLY A 337 29.07 -39.16 2.22
C GLY A 337 30.08 -38.61 1.20
N ALA A 338 30.23 -37.28 1.14
CA ALA A 338 31.21 -36.59 0.32
C ALA A 338 32.65 -36.94 0.73
N SER A 339 32.95 -37.02 2.03
CA SER A 339 34.26 -37.44 2.55
C SER A 339 34.64 -38.87 2.15
N GLN A 340 33.65 -39.73 1.89
CA GLN A 340 33.84 -41.08 1.38
C GLN A 340 34.00 -41.13 -0.15
N GLY A 341 33.94 -39.99 -0.84
CA GLY A 341 34.15 -39.90 -2.29
C GLY A 341 32.92 -40.30 -3.13
N ILE A 342 31.71 -40.23 -2.57
CA ILE A 342 30.48 -40.51 -3.33
C ILE A 342 30.21 -39.35 -4.32
N PRO A 343 30.06 -39.64 -5.63
CA PRO A 343 29.96 -38.59 -6.63
C PRO A 343 28.65 -37.79 -6.52
N GLY A 344 28.75 -36.46 -6.67
CA GLY A 344 27.59 -35.56 -6.74
C GLY A 344 26.96 -35.19 -5.40
N LEU A 345 27.59 -35.54 -4.27
CA LEU A 345 27.20 -35.07 -2.94
C LEU A 345 27.81 -33.71 -2.60
N ASP A 346 28.96 -33.35 -3.17
CA ASP A 346 29.62 -32.07 -2.93
C ASP A 346 28.73 -30.87 -3.28
N GLU A 347 28.01 -30.95 -4.41
CA GLU A 347 27.09 -29.90 -4.87
C GLU A 347 25.92 -29.73 -3.89
N VAL A 348 25.36 -30.84 -3.39
CA VAL A 348 24.29 -30.82 -2.38
C VAL A 348 24.80 -30.28 -1.05
N GLY A 349 26.02 -30.65 -0.65
CA GLY A 349 26.66 -30.13 0.57
C GLY A 349 26.88 -28.62 0.51
N GLU A 350 27.26 -28.09 -0.66
CA GLU A 350 27.38 -26.64 -0.89
C GLU A 350 26.02 -25.94 -0.76
N GLU A 351 24.93 -26.51 -1.30
CA GLU A 351 23.58 -25.96 -1.15
C GLU A 351 23.08 -26.00 0.29
N LEU A 352 23.27 -27.13 0.98
CA LEU A 352 22.88 -27.28 2.38
C LEU A 352 23.67 -26.37 3.31
N SER A 353 24.95 -26.12 3.01
CA SER A 353 25.77 -25.16 3.76
C SER A 353 25.20 -23.74 3.66
N LEU A 354 24.81 -23.30 2.45
CA LEU A 354 24.17 -22.00 2.24
C LEU A 354 22.78 -21.92 2.90
N LEU A 355 21.97 -22.98 2.76
CA LEU A 355 20.64 -23.06 3.36
C LEU A 355 20.70 -23.10 4.90
N SER A 356 21.71 -23.76 5.48
CA SER A 356 21.99 -23.77 6.91
C SER A 356 22.25 -22.36 7.43
N ARG A 357 23.03 -21.54 6.70
CA ARG A 357 23.25 -20.13 7.06
C ARG A 357 21.96 -19.32 6.99
N LEU A 358 21.11 -19.57 5.98
CA LEU A 358 19.84 -18.87 5.87
C LEU A 358 18.94 -19.18 7.08
N THR A 359 18.92 -20.44 7.49
CA THR A 359 17.99 -20.93 8.52
C THR A 359 18.45 -20.58 9.93
N TYR A 360 19.75 -20.67 10.22
CA TYR A 360 20.28 -20.51 11.57
C TYR A 360 21.05 -19.20 11.81
N ASP A 361 21.65 -18.61 10.78
CA ASP A 361 22.47 -17.40 10.93
C ASP A 361 21.72 -16.10 10.57
N THR A 362 20.49 -16.15 10.05
CA THR A 362 19.71 -14.93 9.82
C THR A 362 19.09 -14.42 11.12
N PRO A 363 18.93 -13.10 11.29
CA PRO A 363 18.17 -12.57 12.42
C PRO A 363 16.73 -13.11 12.37
N PHE A 364 16.25 -13.69 13.47
CA PHE A 364 14.89 -14.23 13.56
C PHE A 364 13.90 -13.11 13.94
N ALA A 365 12.77 -13.05 13.23
CA ALA A 365 11.60 -12.32 13.69
C ALA A 365 10.65 -13.32 14.37
N ASP A 366 10.23 -13.03 15.60
CA ASP A 366 9.38 -13.94 16.37
C ASP A 366 8.04 -14.25 15.67
N GLU A 367 7.62 -15.51 15.82
CA GLU A 367 6.28 -16.10 15.59
C GLU A 367 5.89 -16.67 14.21
N LYS A 368 6.63 -16.49 13.11
CA LYS A 368 6.35 -17.21 11.85
C LYS A 368 7.62 -17.55 11.07
N SER A 369 8.35 -18.58 11.50
CA SER A 369 9.42 -19.14 10.66
C SER A 369 8.79 -19.84 9.46
N ASP A 370 9.11 -19.36 8.28
CA ASP A 370 8.86 -20.09 7.04
C ASP A 370 9.63 -21.41 7.07
N ASP A 371 8.93 -22.54 6.90
CA ASP A 371 9.58 -23.85 6.80
C ASP A 371 10.46 -23.88 5.54
N TRP A 372 11.78 -23.86 5.76
CA TRP A 372 12.77 -23.90 4.69
C TRP A 372 13.01 -25.35 4.25
N THR A 373 12.64 -25.65 3.00
CA THR A 373 12.91 -26.95 2.36
C THR A 373 13.94 -26.82 1.26
N LEU A 374 14.69 -27.90 1.00
CA LEU A 374 15.68 -27.94 -0.09
C LEU A 374 15.02 -27.71 -1.46
N ALA A 375 13.81 -28.23 -1.67
CA ALA A 375 13.06 -28.03 -2.92
C ALA A 375 12.67 -26.56 -3.13
N ARG A 376 12.23 -25.86 -2.06
CA ARG A 376 11.95 -24.42 -2.11
C ARG A 376 13.22 -23.65 -2.44
N TRP A 377 14.32 -23.91 -1.73
CA TRP A 377 15.63 -23.28 -1.97
C TRP A 377 16.10 -23.43 -3.42
N GLN A 378 16.02 -24.63 -3.99
CA GLN A 378 16.42 -24.89 -5.38
C GLN A 378 15.53 -24.21 -6.43
N SER A 379 14.27 -23.89 -6.08
CA SER A 379 13.34 -23.22 -6.99
C SER A 379 13.50 -21.69 -7.03
N MET A 380 14.23 -21.11 -6.07
CA MET A 380 14.38 -19.66 -5.94
C MET A 380 15.37 -19.10 -6.96
N ASP A 381 15.04 -17.93 -7.48
CA ASP A 381 15.97 -17.12 -8.26
C ASP A 381 17.00 -16.44 -7.34
N PRO A 382 18.23 -16.17 -7.83
CA PRO A 382 19.27 -15.54 -7.01
C PRO A 382 18.88 -14.23 -6.32
N PRO A 383 18.15 -13.28 -6.95
CA PRO A 383 17.65 -12.10 -6.27
C PRO A 383 16.70 -12.41 -5.10
N ALA A 384 15.85 -13.42 -5.22
CA ALA A 384 14.97 -13.85 -4.12
C ALA A 384 15.76 -14.45 -2.95
N VAL A 385 16.86 -15.16 -3.21
CA VAL A 385 17.75 -15.67 -2.15
C VAL A 385 18.44 -14.53 -1.41
N VAL A 386 18.93 -13.51 -2.13
CA VAL A 386 19.52 -12.30 -1.49
C VAL A 386 18.49 -11.61 -0.59
N ARG A 387 17.25 -11.45 -1.08
CA ARG A 387 16.17 -10.90 -0.25
C ARG A 387 15.88 -11.78 0.96
N ALA A 388 15.84 -13.11 0.80
CA ALA A 388 15.61 -14.06 1.89
C ALA A 388 16.63 -13.92 3.03
N TYR A 389 17.92 -13.74 2.72
CA TYR A 389 18.95 -13.50 3.73
C TYR A 389 18.77 -12.19 4.51
N LEU A 390 18.11 -11.20 3.93
CA LEU A 390 18.03 -9.84 4.47
C LEU A 390 16.62 -9.44 4.92
N VAL A 391 15.62 -10.33 4.86
CA VAL A 391 14.21 -10.00 5.18
C VAL A 391 14.06 -9.39 6.58
N ASN A 392 14.78 -9.95 7.55
CA ASN A 392 14.70 -9.55 8.95
C ASN A 392 15.84 -8.61 9.36
N SER A 393 16.66 -8.16 8.41
CA SER A 393 17.77 -7.27 8.70
C SER A 393 17.27 -5.86 8.98
N THR A 394 17.82 -5.24 10.02
CA THR A 394 17.51 -3.85 10.41
C THR A 394 18.51 -2.87 9.78
N PRO A 395 18.23 -1.57 9.67
CA PRO A 395 19.17 -0.60 9.09
C PRO A 395 20.59 -0.68 9.69
N ASP A 396 20.73 -1.05 10.96
CA ASP A 396 22.05 -1.19 11.61
C ASP A 396 22.74 -2.53 11.32
N SER A 397 21.96 -3.62 11.11
CA SER A 397 22.52 -4.96 10.88
C SER A 397 22.76 -5.28 9.41
N VAL A 398 22.00 -4.68 8.49
CA VAL A 398 22.06 -4.97 7.04
C VAL A 398 23.49 -4.96 6.49
N PRO A 399 24.34 -3.95 6.78
CA PRO A 399 25.71 -3.96 6.24
C PRO A 399 26.53 -5.18 6.67
N ARG A 400 26.40 -5.59 7.94
CA ARG A 400 27.08 -6.77 8.48
C ARG A 400 26.51 -8.06 7.90
N ASP A 401 25.19 -8.13 7.74
CA ASP A 401 24.49 -9.28 7.19
C ASP A 401 24.84 -9.49 5.71
N ILE A 402 24.99 -8.41 4.93
CA ILE A 402 25.48 -8.49 3.54
C ILE A 402 26.88 -9.11 3.47
N LEU A 403 27.80 -8.66 4.32
CA LEU A 403 29.17 -9.19 4.34
C LEU A 403 29.23 -10.65 4.83
N ARG A 404 28.41 -11.02 5.83
CA ARG A 404 28.43 -12.34 6.45
C ARG A 404 27.64 -13.41 5.68
N LEU A 405 26.49 -13.03 5.10
CA LEU A 405 25.52 -13.97 4.54
C LEU A 405 25.45 -13.89 3.01
N VAL A 406 25.30 -12.67 2.47
CA VAL A 406 25.07 -12.47 1.03
C VAL A 406 26.35 -12.63 0.22
N LEU A 407 27.47 -12.02 0.62
CA LEU A 407 28.72 -12.12 -0.14
C LEU A 407 29.20 -13.58 -0.32
N PRO A 408 29.22 -14.44 0.73
CA PRO A 408 29.57 -15.84 0.54
C PRO A 408 28.65 -16.58 -0.43
N TYR A 409 27.34 -16.28 -0.42
CA TYR A 409 26.39 -16.84 -1.39
C TYR A 409 26.74 -16.42 -2.83
N LEU A 410 27.04 -15.13 -3.05
CA LEU A 410 27.41 -14.61 -4.37
C LEU A 410 28.72 -15.23 -4.89
N PHE A 411 29.73 -15.43 -4.03
CA PHE A 411 30.99 -16.10 -4.42
C PHE A 411 30.76 -17.55 -4.84
N VAL A 412 29.84 -18.26 -4.17
CA VAL A 412 29.47 -19.62 -4.57
C VAL A 412 28.79 -19.61 -5.94
N LEU A 413 27.90 -18.64 -6.22
CA LEU A 413 27.27 -18.52 -7.53
C LEU A 413 28.30 -18.24 -8.64
N GLU A 414 29.25 -17.35 -8.41
CA GLU A 414 30.35 -17.07 -9.35
C GLU A 414 31.16 -18.35 -9.62
N ALA A 415 31.62 -19.03 -8.55
CA ALA A 415 32.37 -20.28 -8.67
C ALA A 415 31.58 -21.40 -9.39
N ARG A 416 30.25 -21.48 -9.19
CA ARG A 416 29.37 -22.40 -9.94
C ARG A 416 29.34 -22.05 -11.42
N ALA A 417 29.19 -20.77 -11.74
CA ALA A 417 29.15 -20.28 -13.12
C ALA A 417 30.46 -20.55 -13.85
N GLU A 418 31.61 -20.36 -13.18
CA GLU A 418 32.93 -20.72 -13.67
C GLU A 418 33.07 -22.23 -13.94
N ARG A 419 32.68 -23.08 -12.98
CA ARG A 419 32.69 -24.55 -13.15
C ARG A 419 31.80 -25.02 -14.31
N ALA A 420 30.68 -24.35 -14.53
CA ALA A 420 29.76 -24.61 -15.64
C ALA A 420 30.26 -24.06 -17.00
N GLY A 421 31.42 -23.38 -17.04
CA GLY A 421 32.01 -22.81 -18.25
C GLY A 421 31.35 -21.53 -18.74
N LYS A 422 30.60 -20.83 -17.88
CA LYS A 422 29.92 -19.55 -18.17
C LYS A 422 30.23 -18.52 -17.08
N PRO A 423 31.48 -18.01 -17.00
CA PRO A 423 31.84 -17.03 -15.97
C PRO A 423 31.01 -15.73 -16.14
N ASP A 424 30.45 -15.24 -15.03
CA ASP A 424 29.69 -13.98 -14.95
C ASP A 424 30.30 -13.10 -13.84
N PRO A 425 31.35 -12.30 -14.13
CA PRO A 425 32.03 -11.49 -13.12
C PRO A 425 31.17 -10.33 -12.60
N GLU A 426 30.09 -9.97 -13.31
CA GLU A 426 29.18 -8.90 -12.90
C GLU A 426 28.04 -9.41 -11.99
N ILE A 427 27.99 -10.71 -11.68
CA ILE A 427 26.92 -11.29 -10.87
C ILE A 427 26.84 -10.65 -9.48
N HIS A 428 28.01 -10.35 -8.89
CA HIS A 428 28.14 -9.70 -7.59
C HIS A 428 27.53 -8.29 -7.59
N THR A 429 27.97 -7.45 -8.52
CA THR A 429 27.52 -6.05 -8.61
C THR A 429 26.06 -5.98 -9.02
N ARG A 430 25.63 -6.80 -9.99
CA ARG A 430 24.25 -6.81 -10.47
C ARG A 430 23.24 -7.18 -9.39
N LEU A 431 23.48 -8.25 -8.62
CA LEU A 431 22.54 -8.72 -7.60
C LEU A 431 22.49 -7.79 -6.37
N LEU A 432 23.64 -7.23 -5.97
CA LEU A 432 23.67 -6.22 -4.90
C LEU A 432 22.98 -4.92 -5.33
N CYS A 433 23.25 -4.42 -6.53
CA CYS A 433 22.59 -3.22 -7.04
C CYS A 433 21.07 -3.43 -7.16
N ASP A 434 20.60 -4.59 -7.64
CA ASP A 434 19.17 -4.90 -7.71
C ASP A 434 18.49 -4.89 -6.33
N TYR A 435 19.16 -5.43 -5.31
CA TYR A 435 18.68 -5.36 -3.93
C TYR A 435 18.60 -3.91 -3.42
N VAL A 436 19.65 -3.11 -3.63
CA VAL A 436 19.65 -1.70 -3.17
C VAL A 436 18.55 -0.89 -3.87
N LEU A 437 18.36 -1.08 -5.18
CA LEU A 437 17.37 -0.37 -5.98
C LEU A 437 15.91 -0.72 -5.63
N THR A 438 15.67 -1.86 -4.98
CA THR A 438 14.34 -2.32 -4.55
C THR A 438 14.07 -2.11 -3.06
N SER A 439 15.08 -1.68 -2.30
CA SER A 439 15.02 -1.51 -0.85
C SER A 439 14.49 -0.14 -0.41
N PRO A 440 13.90 -0.03 0.79
CA PRO A 440 13.56 1.26 1.42
C PRO A 440 14.76 2.17 1.63
N LEU A 441 14.55 3.50 1.57
CA LEU A 441 15.64 4.50 1.64
C LEU A 441 16.49 4.41 2.91
N GLU A 442 15.93 4.05 4.06
CA GLU A 442 16.70 3.87 5.30
C GLU A 442 17.71 2.71 5.22
N ILE A 443 17.30 1.58 4.64
CA ILE A 443 18.20 0.44 4.41
C ILE A 443 19.28 0.83 3.41
N VAL A 444 18.90 1.55 2.35
CA VAL A 444 19.82 2.09 1.36
C VAL A 444 20.85 3.00 2.04
N ALA A 445 20.44 3.97 2.86
CA ALA A 445 21.32 4.88 3.57
C ALA A 445 22.39 4.16 4.40
N SER A 446 22.01 3.09 5.13
CA SER A 446 22.97 2.28 5.88
C SER A 446 23.97 1.52 5.01
N ILE A 447 23.55 1.03 3.84
CA ILE A 447 24.46 0.39 2.87
C ILE A 447 25.44 1.43 2.30
N PHE A 448 24.98 2.64 2.03
CA PHE A 448 25.82 3.77 1.58
C PHE A 448 26.81 4.20 2.66
N ASP A 449 26.41 4.26 3.93
CA ASP A 449 27.33 4.54 5.04
C ASP A 449 28.47 3.52 5.15
N ALA A 450 28.16 2.25 4.92
CA ALA A 450 29.15 1.17 4.88
C ALA A 450 29.94 1.11 3.56
N SER A 451 29.64 1.99 2.60
CA SER A 451 30.31 2.07 1.29
C SER A 451 31.04 3.39 1.07
N LYS A 452 31.23 4.19 2.12
CA LYS A 452 31.90 5.50 2.03
C LYS A 452 33.28 5.40 1.35
N PRO A 453 33.63 6.34 0.45
CA PRO A 453 34.95 6.44 -0.16
C PRO A 453 36.10 6.69 0.82
N THR A 454 35.80 7.06 2.06
CA THR A 454 36.80 7.21 3.13
C THR A 454 37.20 5.88 3.77
N LEU A 455 36.41 4.82 3.58
CA LEU A 455 36.68 3.49 4.12
C LEU A 455 37.67 2.72 3.23
N PRO A 456 38.49 1.80 3.80
CA PRO A 456 39.30 0.86 3.03
C PRO A 456 38.44 -0.02 2.11
N ILE A 457 38.89 -0.26 0.88
CA ILE A 457 38.17 -1.04 -0.15
C ILE A 457 37.62 -2.39 0.37
N PRO A 458 38.35 -3.19 1.19
CA PRO A 458 37.83 -4.48 1.67
C PRO A 458 36.63 -4.38 2.62
N GLN A 459 36.42 -3.22 3.24
CA GLN A 459 35.31 -2.97 4.16
C GLN A 459 34.08 -2.41 3.44
N ARG A 460 34.23 -1.98 2.17
CA ARG A 460 33.13 -1.41 1.39
C ARG A 460 32.26 -2.51 0.80
N ILE A 461 30.95 -2.32 0.88
CA ILE A 461 29.97 -3.18 0.19
C ILE A 461 30.02 -2.89 -1.31
N ILE A 462 29.87 -1.62 -1.69
CA ILE A 462 30.05 -1.14 -3.06
C ILE A 462 31.49 -0.64 -3.20
N ARG A 463 32.28 -1.32 -4.03
CA ARG A 463 33.72 -1.06 -4.13
C ARG A 463 34.09 0.08 -5.07
N ASP A 464 33.32 0.24 -6.14
CA ASP A 464 33.57 1.25 -7.17
C ASP A 464 32.83 2.55 -6.87
N ASP A 465 33.54 3.66 -6.96
CA ASP A 465 33.02 4.99 -6.63
C ASP A 465 32.05 5.49 -7.71
N GLU A 466 32.25 5.11 -8.98
CA GLU A 466 31.33 5.48 -10.06
C GLU A 466 29.98 4.77 -9.92
N ASP A 467 30.00 3.46 -9.66
CA ASP A 467 28.79 2.68 -9.41
C ASP A 467 28.04 3.15 -8.15
N LEU A 468 28.75 3.57 -7.11
CA LEU A 468 28.16 4.19 -5.92
C LEU A 468 27.37 5.46 -6.28
N ALA A 469 27.94 6.36 -7.08
CA ALA A 469 27.28 7.58 -7.54
C ALA A 469 26.07 7.28 -8.44
N ARG A 470 26.20 6.36 -9.41
CA ARG A 470 25.10 5.94 -10.29
C ARG A 470 23.93 5.34 -9.50
N LEU A 471 24.23 4.53 -8.48
CA LEU A 471 23.24 3.91 -7.61
C LEU A 471 22.52 4.95 -6.75
N ALA A 472 23.25 5.93 -6.22
CA ALA A 472 22.65 7.02 -5.45
C ALA A 472 21.67 7.84 -6.29
N LEU A 473 22.11 8.26 -7.48
CA LEU A 473 21.27 9.01 -8.42
C LEU A 473 20.01 8.21 -8.80
N ALA A 474 20.15 6.90 -9.08
CA ALA A 474 19.02 6.03 -9.40
C ALA A 474 18.04 5.86 -8.23
N CYS A 475 18.54 5.67 -7.00
CA CYS A 475 17.70 5.50 -5.82
C CYS A 475 16.98 6.80 -5.45
N LEU A 476 17.69 7.93 -5.43
CA LEU A 476 17.16 9.22 -5.00
C LEU A 476 16.13 9.77 -5.99
N TYR A 477 16.45 9.83 -7.29
CA TYR A 477 15.49 10.28 -8.31
C TYR A 477 14.37 9.27 -8.58
N GLY A 478 14.60 7.98 -8.32
CA GLY A 478 13.58 6.94 -8.39
C GLY A 478 12.64 6.91 -7.18
N SER A 479 13.02 7.56 -6.08
CA SER A 479 12.19 7.60 -4.87
C SER A 479 10.96 8.49 -5.04
N ASN A 480 9.86 8.07 -4.41
CA ASN A 480 8.62 8.85 -4.32
C ASN A 480 8.43 9.49 -2.94
N SER A 481 9.44 9.40 -2.07
CA SER A 481 9.37 9.95 -0.72
C SER A 481 9.34 11.48 -0.76
N LEU A 482 8.53 12.07 0.12
CA LEU A 482 8.29 13.51 0.20
C LEU A 482 8.83 14.13 1.50
N ASN A 483 9.23 13.29 2.46
CA ASN A 483 9.49 13.70 3.83
C ASN A 483 10.85 13.23 4.37
N GLU A 484 11.47 12.20 3.77
CA GLU A 484 12.72 11.57 4.25
C GLU A 484 13.98 12.33 3.79
N TRP A 485 13.96 13.67 3.87
CA TRP A 485 15.04 14.52 3.38
C TRP A 485 16.36 14.28 4.13
N SER A 486 16.31 14.07 5.45
CA SER A 486 17.50 13.73 6.24
C SER A 486 18.19 12.46 5.76
N THR A 487 17.40 11.46 5.34
CA THR A 487 17.90 10.17 4.85
C THR A 487 18.49 10.31 3.46
N MET A 488 17.85 11.12 2.60
CA MET A 488 18.40 11.46 1.27
C MET A 488 19.72 12.23 1.38
N SER A 489 19.79 13.23 2.27
CA SER A 489 21.01 14.01 2.52
C SER A 489 22.12 13.12 3.12
N ARG A 490 21.79 12.18 4.02
CA ARG A 490 22.73 11.16 4.52
C ARG A 490 23.28 10.27 3.41
N ILE A 491 22.46 9.86 2.44
CA ILE A 491 22.93 9.13 1.24
C ILE A 491 23.91 10.00 0.44
N PHE A 492 23.57 11.27 0.22
CA PHE A 492 24.41 12.22 -0.52
C PHE A 492 25.77 12.46 0.15
N GLU A 493 25.82 12.59 1.48
CA GLU A 493 27.06 12.76 2.26
C GLU A 493 28.01 11.55 2.14
N CYS A 494 27.53 10.39 1.70
CA CYS A 494 28.35 9.20 1.50
C CYS A 494 29.03 9.14 0.12
N LEU A 495 28.76 10.10 -0.78
CA LEU A 495 29.19 10.05 -2.17
C LEU A 495 30.62 10.57 -2.36
N PRO A 496 31.33 10.13 -3.42
CA PRO A 496 32.68 10.59 -3.70
C PRO A 496 32.71 12.07 -4.11
N ALA A 497 33.71 12.79 -3.60
CA ALA A 497 34.08 14.10 -4.09
C ALA A 497 35.26 13.95 -5.06
N TRP A 498 35.08 14.33 -6.31
CA TRP A 498 36.13 14.30 -7.32
C TRP A 498 36.72 15.69 -7.52
N ASP A 499 38.02 15.86 -7.26
CA ASP A 499 38.73 17.12 -7.47
C ASP A 499 39.14 17.25 -8.95
N TYR A 500 38.37 18.00 -9.74
CA TYR A 500 38.73 18.34 -11.13
C TYR A 500 39.20 19.79 -11.26
N SER A 501 40.26 20.02 -12.04
CA SER A 501 40.64 21.34 -12.54
C SER A 501 39.62 21.79 -13.59
N GLN A 502 39.06 22.99 -13.43
CA GLN A 502 38.02 23.62 -14.27
C GLN A 502 38.37 23.81 -15.77
N ASP A 503 39.43 23.21 -16.30
CA ASP A 503 39.94 23.49 -17.64
C ASP A 503 39.35 22.58 -18.76
N GLU A 504 38.41 21.68 -18.44
CA GLU A 504 37.73 20.81 -19.42
C GLU A 504 36.25 21.20 -19.59
N ASP A 505 36.02 22.38 -20.20
CA ASP A 505 34.69 23.00 -20.43
C ASP A 505 33.72 22.21 -21.36
N ASP A 506 34.14 21.11 -22.00
CA ASP A 506 33.34 20.39 -23.02
C ASP A 506 32.34 19.37 -22.41
N ASP A 507 32.61 18.85 -21.20
CA ASP A 507 31.82 17.78 -20.58
C ASP A 507 30.63 18.26 -19.72
N GLY A 508 30.63 19.53 -19.31
CA GLY A 508 29.53 20.14 -18.54
C GLY A 508 28.22 20.19 -19.34
N ASP A 509 28.32 20.47 -20.64
CA ASP A 509 27.19 20.45 -21.57
C ASP A 509 26.60 19.04 -21.74
N VAL A 510 27.42 17.99 -21.64
CA VAL A 510 26.97 16.59 -21.70
C VAL A 510 26.12 16.25 -20.48
N ALA A 511 26.57 16.63 -19.28
CA ALA A 511 25.79 16.42 -18.06
C ALA A 511 24.46 17.20 -18.09
N ASP A 512 24.49 18.48 -18.45
CA ASP A 512 23.28 19.32 -18.51
C ASP A 512 22.28 18.78 -19.57
N THR A 513 22.77 18.27 -20.72
CA THR A 513 21.91 17.60 -21.72
C THR A 513 21.39 16.23 -21.25
N THR A 514 22.16 15.47 -20.46
CA THR A 514 21.70 14.21 -19.87
C THR A 514 20.61 14.45 -18.83
N ILE A 515 20.71 15.50 -18.02
CA ILE A 515 19.70 15.89 -17.04
C ILE A 515 18.42 16.38 -17.73
N ALA A 516 18.54 17.17 -18.81
CA ALA A 516 17.37 17.56 -19.62
C ALA A 516 16.68 16.33 -20.25
N SER A 517 17.48 15.38 -20.77
CA SER A 517 16.98 14.11 -21.32
C SER A 517 16.33 13.24 -20.24
N LEU A 518 16.87 13.25 -19.03
CA LEU A 518 16.33 12.56 -17.87
C LEU A 518 14.99 13.17 -17.44
N GLY A 519 14.86 14.51 -17.44
CA GLY A 519 13.60 15.20 -17.18
C GLY A 519 12.49 14.76 -18.14
N ALA A 520 12.81 14.60 -19.43
CA ALA A 520 11.89 14.04 -20.42
C ALA A 520 11.59 12.55 -20.21
N PHE A 521 12.59 11.76 -19.81
CA PHE A 521 12.44 10.32 -19.56
C PHE A 521 11.56 10.02 -18.33
N VAL A 522 11.67 10.84 -17.28
CA VAL A 522 10.93 10.68 -16.02
C VAL A 522 9.52 11.30 -16.08
N ALA A 523 9.16 11.96 -17.18
CA ALA A 523 7.82 12.49 -17.39
C ALA A 523 6.79 11.34 -17.49
N PRO A 524 5.71 11.35 -16.68
CA PRO A 524 4.71 10.30 -16.69
C PRO A 524 3.98 10.28 -18.04
N THR A 525 3.93 9.11 -18.66
CA THR A 525 3.20 8.88 -19.91
C THR A 525 2.03 7.92 -19.67
N THR A 526 1.07 7.88 -20.58
CA THR A 526 -0.11 6.99 -20.46
C THR A 526 0.26 5.50 -20.36
N THR A 527 1.44 5.12 -20.83
CA THR A 527 1.98 3.76 -20.76
C THR A 527 2.97 3.55 -19.61
N ARG A 528 3.51 4.61 -19.02
CA ARG A 528 4.47 4.57 -17.91
C ARG A 528 4.16 5.66 -16.87
N PRO A 529 3.36 5.35 -15.84
CA PRO A 529 3.06 6.32 -14.79
C PRO A 529 4.26 6.60 -13.88
N HIS A 530 5.17 5.62 -13.72
CA HIS A 530 6.34 5.69 -12.85
C HIS A 530 7.56 5.06 -13.51
N VAL A 531 8.72 5.70 -13.36
CA VAL A 531 10.02 5.15 -13.75
C VAL A 531 10.61 4.44 -12.52
N SER A 532 11.05 3.21 -12.70
CA SER A 532 11.66 2.42 -11.63
C SER A 532 13.14 2.82 -11.42
N PRO A 533 13.69 2.68 -10.20
CA PRO A 533 15.12 2.91 -9.96
C PRO A 533 16.03 2.06 -10.86
N THR A 534 15.60 0.84 -11.24
CA THR A 534 16.36 -0.05 -12.14
C THR A 534 16.45 0.48 -13.57
N GLU A 535 15.40 1.12 -14.08
CA GLU A 535 15.42 1.82 -15.36
C GLU A 535 16.35 3.05 -15.30
N LEU A 536 16.33 3.81 -14.21
CA LEU A 536 17.23 4.94 -14.00
C LEU A 536 18.69 4.51 -13.90
N MET A 537 18.98 3.41 -13.22
CA MET A 537 20.33 2.83 -13.19
C MET A 537 20.83 2.54 -14.62
N THR A 538 19.97 1.99 -15.48
CA THR A 538 20.34 1.72 -16.88
C THR A 538 20.65 3.00 -17.65
N PHE A 539 19.97 4.10 -17.31
CA PHE A 539 20.22 5.43 -17.89
C PHE A 539 21.55 6.04 -17.41
N PHE A 540 21.95 5.83 -16.15
CA PHE A 540 23.17 6.39 -15.57
C PHE A 540 24.45 5.58 -15.86
N LYS A 541 24.33 4.29 -16.20
CA LYS A 541 25.46 3.44 -16.61
C LYS A 541 26.42 4.04 -17.65
N PRO A 542 25.97 4.68 -18.75
CA PRO A 542 26.86 5.25 -19.74
C PRO A 542 27.56 6.55 -19.31
N LEU A 543 27.21 7.14 -18.16
CA LEU A 543 27.82 8.39 -17.72
C LEU A 543 29.24 8.16 -17.19
N HIS A 544 30.16 9.00 -17.65
CA HIS A 544 31.53 9.06 -17.16
C HIS A 544 31.63 9.94 -15.91
N ILE A 545 32.76 9.83 -15.23
CA ILE A 545 33.05 10.48 -13.95
C ILE A 545 32.84 12.02 -13.94
N THR A 546 33.15 12.73 -15.03
CA THR A 546 32.94 14.18 -15.18
C THR A 546 31.45 14.55 -15.27
N SER A 547 30.66 13.73 -15.97
CA SER A 547 29.21 13.92 -16.01
C SER A 547 28.55 13.53 -14.70
N LEU A 548 29.09 12.53 -14.00
CA LEU A 548 28.60 12.10 -12.68
C LEU A 548 28.86 13.18 -11.63
N SER A 549 30.05 13.79 -11.58
CA SER A 549 30.33 14.89 -10.65
C SER A 549 29.36 16.05 -10.82
N ARG A 550 29.13 16.48 -12.07
CA ARG A 550 28.15 17.52 -12.39
C ARG A 550 26.72 17.12 -12.01
N ALA A 551 26.33 15.85 -12.19
CA ALA A 551 25.03 15.36 -11.76
C ALA A 551 24.86 15.34 -10.23
N LEU A 552 25.94 15.11 -9.48
CA LEU A 552 25.94 15.23 -8.01
C LEU A 552 25.80 16.69 -7.56
N ASP A 553 26.47 17.64 -8.21
CA ASP A 553 26.28 19.06 -7.91
C ASP A 553 24.82 19.51 -8.15
N ILE A 554 24.19 19.00 -9.20
CA ILE A 554 22.77 19.26 -9.51
C ILE A 554 21.86 18.63 -8.44
N LEU A 555 22.18 17.41 -8.01
CA LEU A 555 21.46 16.72 -6.95
C LEU A 555 21.51 17.50 -5.63
N ASP A 556 22.66 18.08 -5.26
CA ASP A 556 22.82 18.91 -4.07
C ASP A 556 21.83 20.11 -4.08
N VAL A 557 21.79 20.83 -5.20
CA VAL A 557 20.84 21.94 -5.41
C VAL A 557 19.38 21.47 -5.31
N HIS A 558 19.07 20.28 -5.83
CA HIS A 558 17.73 19.71 -5.74
C HIS A 558 17.35 19.26 -4.32
N LEU A 559 18.29 18.71 -3.55
CA LEU A 559 18.09 18.33 -2.15
C LEU A 559 17.83 19.58 -1.31
N GLU A 560 18.66 20.62 -1.45
CA GLU A 560 18.46 21.90 -0.75
C GLU A 560 17.11 22.54 -1.11
N ALA A 561 16.74 22.57 -2.39
CA ALA A 561 15.45 23.09 -2.82
C ALA A 561 14.27 22.27 -2.29
N GLY A 562 14.42 20.95 -2.23
CA GLY A 562 13.46 20.01 -1.67
C GLY A 562 13.23 20.19 -0.17
N GLU A 563 14.30 20.39 0.60
CA GLU A 563 14.23 20.72 2.02
C GLU A 563 13.49 22.04 2.26
N ILE A 564 13.78 23.08 1.46
CA ILE A 564 13.05 24.35 1.51
C ILE A 564 11.56 24.14 1.22
N PHE A 565 11.23 23.39 0.17
CA PHE A 565 9.84 23.06 -0.16
C PHE A 565 9.11 22.32 0.96
N SER A 566 9.77 21.36 1.60
CA SER A 566 9.24 20.61 2.74
C SER A 566 9.00 21.51 3.95
N ARG A 567 9.96 22.39 4.28
CA ARG A 567 9.85 23.38 5.37
C ARG A 567 8.61 24.26 5.22
N TRP A 568 8.24 24.64 3.99
CA TRP A 568 7.07 25.47 3.71
C TRP A 568 5.81 24.66 3.34
N ASN A 569 5.77 23.36 3.65
CA ASN A 569 4.62 22.48 3.46
C ASN A 569 4.15 22.35 1.99
N VAL A 570 5.10 22.39 1.06
CA VAL A 570 4.88 22.12 -0.37
C VAL A 570 5.92 21.11 -0.86
N PRO A 571 5.99 19.90 -0.26
CA PRO A 571 6.99 18.93 -0.64
C PRO A 571 6.80 18.50 -2.10
N ALA A 572 7.92 18.33 -2.80
CA ALA A 572 7.97 17.79 -4.16
C ALA A 572 8.96 16.63 -4.19
N PRO A 573 8.66 15.54 -4.92
CA PRO A 573 9.63 14.45 -5.07
C PRO A 573 10.81 14.94 -5.91
N LEU A 574 12.01 14.38 -5.71
CA LEU A 574 13.23 14.85 -6.40
C LEU A 574 13.10 14.89 -7.93
N LYS A 575 12.38 13.93 -8.50
CA LYS A 575 12.06 13.89 -9.95
C LYS A 575 11.29 15.10 -10.47
N TRP A 576 10.59 15.84 -9.59
CA TRP A 576 9.89 17.05 -9.98
C TRP A 576 10.88 18.13 -10.42
N PHE A 577 12.04 18.27 -9.76
CA PHE A 577 13.04 19.27 -10.12
C PHE A 577 13.62 19.02 -11.52
N LEU A 578 13.83 17.75 -11.89
CA LEU A 578 14.27 17.37 -13.24
C LEU A 578 13.26 17.78 -14.33
N ARG A 579 11.96 17.62 -14.06
CA ARG A 579 10.89 18.00 -15.00
C ARG A 579 10.67 19.50 -15.05
N GLY A 580 10.64 20.12 -13.87
CA GLY A 580 10.34 21.52 -13.68
C GLY A 580 11.46 22.43 -14.17
N ASN A 581 12.69 21.93 -14.34
CA ASN A 581 13.85 22.73 -14.75
C ASN A 581 13.61 23.56 -16.04
N ASP A 582 12.85 23.01 -17.00
CA ASP A 582 12.55 23.66 -18.28
C ASP A 582 11.07 24.09 -18.45
N ASP A 583 10.23 23.95 -17.41
CA ASP A 583 8.82 24.37 -17.46
C ASP A 583 8.52 25.54 -16.50
N ALA A 584 8.53 26.74 -17.05
CA ALA A 584 8.22 27.97 -16.31
C ALA A 584 6.81 27.97 -15.69
N LYS A 585 5.82 27.28 -16.29
CA LYS A 585 4.46 27.22 -15.76
C LYS A 585 4.37 26.31 -14.54
N GLU A 586 5.07 25.17 -14.56
CA GLU A 586 5.16 24.28 -13.39
C GLU A 586 5.88 24.99 -12.23
N GLN A 587 7.01 25.67 -12.50
CA GLN A 587 7.72 26.48 -11.50
C GLN A 587 6.81 27.57 -10.91
N GLN A 588 6.10 28.33 -11.76
CA GLN A 588 5.17 29.36 -11.31
C GLN A 588 4.02 28.79 -10.48
N ALA A 589 3.49 27.61 -10.84
CA ALA A 589 2.44 26.95 -10.09
C ALA A 589 2.94 26.51 -8.70
N TRP A 590 4.17 25.99 -8.59
CA TRP A 590 4.76 25.62 -7.30
C TRP A 590 5.10 26.84 -6.44
N SER A 591 5.64 27.90 -7.03
CA SER A 591 5.86 29.19 -6.35
C SER A 591 4.54 29.74 -5.77
N ASN A 592 3.45 29.68 -6.54
CA ASN A 592 2.12 30.06 -6.06
C ASN A 592 1.63 29.19 -4.91
N ARG A 593 1.87 27.88 -4.96
CA ARG A 593 1.52 26.97 -3.87
C ARG A 593 2.33 27.28 -2.61
N MET A 594 3.63 27.52 -2.76
CA MET A 594 4.54 27.88 -1.68
C MET A 594 4.06 29.15 -0.99
N ALA A 595 3.79 30.22 -1.73
CA ALA A 595 3.32 31.49 -1.17
C ALA A 595 1.94 31.40 -0.49
N ARG A 596 1.00 30.61 -1.04
CA ARG A 596 -0.38 30.49 -0.50
C ARG A 596 -0.53 29.46 0.63
N ARG A 597 0.31 28.42 0.68
CA ARG A 597 0.23 27.33 1.67
C ARG A 597 1.28 27.43 2.78
N ALA A 598 2.17 28.41 2.71
CA ALA A 598 3.16 28.67 3.74
C ALA A 598 2.50 28.75 5.13
N GLY A 599 3.01 27.96 6.08
CA GLY A 599 2.50 27.84 7.46
C GLY A 599 1.55 26.67 7.74
N GLY A 600 1.02 26.00 6.71
CA GLY A 600 0.18 24.81 6.89
C GLY A 600 -1.03 25.01 7.84
N LEU A 601 -1.59 23.91 8.36
CA LEU A 601 -2.68 23.96 9.35
C LEU A 601 -2.20 24.29 10.77
N HIS A 602 -0.95 23.96 11.10
CA HIS A 602 -0.42 23.98 12.47
C HIS A 602 0.53 25.15 12.76
N ASP A 603 1.19 25.75 11.75
CA ASP A 603 2.22 26.79 11.93
C ASP A 603 1.83 28.11 11.24
N GLN A 604 0.74 28.72 11.72
CA GLN A 604 0.22 29.94 11.10
C GLN A 604 1.22 31.10 11.21
N LEU A 605 1.75 31.55 10.06
CA LEU A 605 2.75 32.62 9.94
C LEU A 605 2.25 33.99 10.42
N ASN A 606 2.40 34.28 11.70
CA ASN A 606 1.77 35.45 12.34
C ASN A 606 2.73 36.61 12.56
N LYS A 607 4.04 36.41 12.41
CA LYS A 607 5.05 37.47 12.58
C LYS A 607 5.60 37.91 11.23
N VAL A 608 6.04 39.16 11.16
CA VAL A 608 6.71 39.72 9.97
C VAL A 608 7.97 38.90 9.61
N VAL A 609 8.72 38.46 10.63
CA VAL A 609 9.96 37.69 10.45
C VAL A 609 9.71 36.37 9.70
N ASP A 610 8.61 35.67 10.01
CA ASP A 610 8.31 34.39 9.38
C ASP A 610 8.07 34.57 7.87
N TRP A 611 7.41 35.66 7.48
CA TRP A 611 7.20 36.05 6.07
C TRP A 611 8.48 36.56 5.39
N GLU A 612 9.39 37.18 6.14
CA GLU A 612 10.70 37.55 5.62
C GLU A 612 11.55 36.32 5.29
N TRP A 613 11.53 35.27 6.13
CA TRP A 613 12.21 34.00 5.84
C TRP A 613 11.61 33.29 4.63
N LEU A 614 10.28 33.29 4.48
CA LEU A 614 9.64 32.74 3.28
C LEU A 614 10.11 33.46 2.02
N LEU A 615 10.16 34.80 2.06
CA LEU A 615 10.64 35.58 0.91
C LEU A 615 12.12 35.28 0.62
N GLU A 616 12.97 35.23 1.64
CA GLU A 616 14.40 34.90 1.48
C GLU A 616 14.59 33.52 0.83
N ASP A 617 13.82 32.52 1.27
CA ASP A 617 13.86 31.17 0.70
C ASP A 617 13.32 31.12 -0.72
N MET A 618 12.20 31.78 -1.00
CA MET A 618 11.66 31.88 -2.36
C MET A 618 12.67 32.56 -3.29
N MET A 619 13.43 33.55 -2.80
CA MET A 619 14.50 34.20 -3.56
C MET A 619 15.71 33.29 -3.75
N LYS A 620 16.10 32.52 -2.74
CA LYS A 620 17.20 31.55 -2.87
C LYS A 620 16.93 30.51 -3.96
N LEU A 621 15.66 30.15 -4.16
CA LEU A 621 15.23 29.24 -5.22
C LEU A 621 15.22 29.88 -6.62
N THR A 622 15.40 31.20 -6.75
CA THR A 622 15.47 31.88 -8.06
C THR A 622 16.89 31.88 -8.62
N GLY A 623 16.99 32.15 -9.93
CA GLY A 623 18.26 32.33 -10.61
C GLY A 623 19.12 31.06 -10.68
N LYS A 624 20.43 31.25 -10.59
CA LYS A 624 21.42 30.17 -10.64
C LYS A 624 22.17 30.10 -9.30
N SER A 625 22.50 28.89 -8.87
CA SER A 625 23.42 28.62 -7.76
C SER A 625 24.83 29.13 -8.07
N GLU A 626 25.70 29.19 -7.06
CA GLU A 626 27.11 29.59 -7.17
C GLU A 626 27.88 28.74 -8.21
N ALA A 627 27.46 27.48 -8.40
CA ALA A 627 27.98 26.54 -9.41
C ALA A 627 27.40 26.72 -10.82
N GLY A 628 26.64 27.78 -11.09
CA GLY A 628 26.03 28.07 -12.39
C GLY A 628 24.81 27.20 -12.76
N ILE A 629 24.38 26.32 -11.86
CA ILE A 629 23.22 25.42 -11.99
C ILE A 629 21.94 26.20 -11.75
N ARG A 630 20.87 25.95 -12.50
CA ARG A 630 19.57 26.60 -12.27
C ARG A 630 18.92 26.04 -11.01
N ASN A 631 18.42 26.92 -10.15
CA ASN A 631 17.64 26.54 -8.98
C ASN A 631 16.20 26.16 -9.39
N ALA A 632 15.38 25.70 -8.45
CA ALA A 632 14.01 25.23 -8.70
C ALA A 632 13.09 26.27 -9.37
N PHE A 633 13.32 27.57 -9.16
CA PHE A 633 12.62 28.68 -9.81
C PHE A 633 13.54 29.45 -10.78
N GLY A 634 14.54 28.78 -11.35
CA GLY A 634 15.56 29.40 -12.19
C GLY A 634 15.05 30.07 -13.47
N LEU A 635 13.82 29.78 -13.91
CA LEU A 635 13.19 30.46 -15.06
C LEU A 635 12.34 31.68 -14.65
N LEU A 636 12.04 31.82 -13.36
CA LEU A 636 11.27 32.94 -12.85
C LEU A 636 12.20 34.10 -12.51
N SER A 637 11.80 35.31 -12.89
CA SER A 637 12.48 36.52 -12.45
C SER A 637 12.22 36.80 -10.97
N GLU A 638 13.16 37.49 -10.31
CA GLU A 638 12.97 37.95 -8.92
C GLU A 638 11.67 38.77 -8.76
N GLU A 639 11.32 39.58 -9.76
CA GLU A 639 10.09 40.37 -9.77
C GLU A 639 8.83 39.48 -9.80
N GLU A 640 8.81 38.42 -10.61
CA GLU A 640 7.70 37.48 -10.67
C GLU A 640 7.51 36.72 -9.35
N VAL A 641 8.61 36.33 -8.70
CA VAL A 641 8.56 35.68 -7.40
C VAL A 641 8.07 36.64 -6.32
N MET A 642 8.51 37.91 -6.31
CA MET A 642 7.96 38.94 -5.42
C MET A 642 6.46 39.16 -5.66
N ARG A 643 6.01 39.16 -6.92
CA ARG A 643 4.60 39.29 -7.29
C ARG A 643 3.77 38.14 -6.74
N VAL A 644 4.24 36.91 -6.90
CA VAL A 644 3.59 35.70 -6.38
C VAL A 644 3.58 35.69 -4.84
N PHE A 645 4.70 36.06 -4.22
CA PHE A 645 4.81 36.19 -2.77
C PHE A 645 3.79 37.19 -2.21
N LEU A 646 3.72 38.40 -2.78
CA LEU A 646 2.79 39.43 -2.33
C LEU A 646 1.32 38.99 -2.52
N ALA A 647 0.99 38.39 -3.66
CA ALA A 647 -0.35 37.83 -3.90
C ALA A 647 -0.70 36.73 -2.87
N GLY A 648 0.25 35.85 -2.56
CA GLY A 648 0.11 34.82 -1.52
C GLY A 648 -0.14 35.43 -0.14
N LEU A 649 0.67 36.40 0.27
CA LEU A 649 0.52 37.11 1.55
C LEU A 649 -0.85 37.79 1.66
N LEU A 650 -1.31 38.48 0.62
CA LEU A 650 -2.62 39.14 0.60
C LEU A 650 -3.77 38.14 0.68
N SER A 651 -3.64 36.95 0.07
CA SER A 651 -4.66 35.90 0.15
C SER A 651 -4.88 35.36 1.57
N THR A 652 -3.90 35.51 2.47
CA THR A 652 -4.05 35.10 3.89
C THR A 652 -4.78 36.12 4.76
N GLY A 653 -5.06 37.32 4.24
CA GLY A 653 -5.75 38.39 4.98
C GLY A 653 -4.89 39.15 6.00
N LYS A 654 -3.57 38.93 6.03
CA LYS A 654 -2.64 39.57 6.98
C LYS A 654 -2.12 40.91 6.47
N PHE A 655 -3.03 41.86 6.27
CA PHE A 655 -2.76 43.15 5.61
C PHE A 655 -1.77 44.05 6.35
N ASP A 656 -1.73 43.98 7.69
CA ASP A 656 -0.77 44.77 8.48
C ASP A 656 0.68 44.33 8.25
N ILE A 657 0.89 43.02 8.08
CA ILE A 657 2.21 42.46 7.74
C ILE A 657 2.59 42.87 6.32
N ALA A 658 1.66 42.78 5.36
CA ALA A 658 1.88 43.24 3.99
C ALA A 658 2.28 44.72 3.94
N ARG A 659 1.59 45.60 4.69
CA ARG A 659 1.93 47.02 4.79
C ARG A 659 3.32 47.24 5.39
N SER A 660 3.66 46.49 6.45
CA SER A 660 4.98 46.55 7.09
C SER A 660 6.11 46.10 6.15
N MET A 661 5.89 45.06 5.33
CA MET A 661 6.90 44.54 4.40
C MET A 661 7.09 45.43 3.16
N LEU A 662 6.03 46.13 2.72
CA LEU A 662 6.08 47.07 1.59
C LEU A 662 6.66 48.44 1.96
N TYR A 663 6.22 49.02 3.09
CA TYR A 663 6.54 50.41 3.46
C TYR A 663 7.36 50.56 4.74
N GLY A 664 7.73 49.46 5.39
CA GLY A 664 8.58 49.49 6.57
C GLY A 664 10.01 49.96 6.26
N SER A 665 10.75 50.34 7.30
CA SER A 665 12.13 50.86 7.18
C SER A 665 13.13 49.87 6.55
N ARG A 666 12.75 48.60 6.37
CA ARG A 666 13.52 47.55 5.69
C ARG A 666 12.66 46.81 4.65
N SER A 667 12.10 47.55 3.69
CA SER A 667 11.30 46.95 2.61
C SER A 667 12.16 45.99 1.77
N LYS A 668 11.90 44.68 1.89
CA LYS A 668 12.54 43.64 1.07
C LYS A 668 11.84 43.46 -0.29
N ILE A 669 10.59 43.91 -0.40
CA ILE A 669 9.80 43.88 -1.63
C ILE A 669 10.12 45.13 -2.44
N ARG A 670 10.68 44.96 -3.64
CA ARG A 670 11.03 46.04 -4.56
C ARG A 670 10.16 45.92 -5.82
N LEU A 671 8.92 46.36 -5.71
CA LEU A 671 7.96 46.39 -6.81
C LEU A 671 7.55 47.83 -7.11
N GLU A 672 7.25 48.12 -8.37
CA GLU A 672 6.69 49.42 -8.75
C GLU A 672 5.29 49.63 -8.15
N PRO A 673 4.91 50.88 -7.81
CA PRO A 673 3.62 51.16 -7.19
C PRO A 673 2.43 50.73 -8.07
N GLU A 674 2.56 50.81 -9.40
CA GLU A 674 1.52 50.38 -10.36
C GLU A 674 1.31 48.85 -10.30
N VAL A 675 2.39 48.08 -10.20
CA VAL A 675 2.36 46.62 -10.09
C VAL A 675 1.77 46.19 -8.74
N ILE A 676 2.13 46.88 -7.65
CA ILE A 676 1.53 46.63 -6.32
C ILE A 676 0.02 46.86 -6.36
N GLU A 677 -0.43 47.96 -6.96
CA GLU A 677 -1.85 48.27 -7.10
C GLU A 677 -2.59 47.20 -7.92
N GLU A 678 -2.00 46.72 -9.01
CA GLU A 678 -2.56 45.63 -9.82
C GLU A 678 -2.72 44.33 -9.02
N ILE A 679 -1.70 43.94 -8.25
CA ILE A 679 -1.72 42.73 -7.41
C ILE A 679 -2.81 42.85 -6.33
N VAL A 680 -2.91 44.02 -5.69
CA VAL A 680 -3.90 44.29 -4.65
C VAL A 680 -5.33 44.23 -5.19
N VAL A 681 -5.57 44.83 -6.36
CA VAL A 681 -6.88 44.76 -7.04
C VAL A 681 -7.21 43.32 -7.41
N THR A 682 -6.25 42.57 -7.96
CA THR A 682 -6.46 41.16 -8.33
C THR A 682 -6.74 40.28 -7.10
N SER A 683 -6.02 40.51 -6.00
CA SER A 683 -6.23 39.80 -4.74
C SER A 683 -7.58 40.14 -4.09
N SER A 684 -7.98 41.41 -4.14
CA SER A 684 -9.30 41.87 -3.68
C SER A 684 -10.42 41.22 -4.50
N HIS A 685 -10.26 41.12 -5.83
CA HIS A 685 -11.18 40.42 -6.71
C HIS A 685 -11.32 38.93 -6.38
N GLU A 686 -10.21 38.22 -6.12
CA GLU A 686 -10.25 36.81 -5.71
C GLU A 686 -11.02 36.62 -4.40
N LEU A 687 -10.79 37.49 -3.41
CA LEU A 687 -11.52 37.45 -2.13
C LEU A 687 -13.00 37.80 -2.32
N TYR A 688 -13.31 38.77 -3.17
CA TYR A 688 -14.67 39.18 -3.50
C TYR A 688 -15.47 38.05 -4.16
N ASP A 689 -14.87 37.34 -5.12
CA ASP A 689 -15.54 36.26 -5.85
C ASP A 689 -15.84 35.05 -4.98
N ASN A 690 -14.94 34.76 -4.03
CA ASN A 690 -15.09 33.65 -3.10
C ASN A 690 -16.06 33.96 -1.95
N ALA A 691 -16.45 35.22 -1.77
CA ALA A 691 -17.31 35.63 -0.67
C ALA A 691 -18.72 35.03 -0.77
N SER A 692 -19.16 34.39 0.32
CA SER A 692 -20.50 33.81 0.44
C SER A 692 -21.60 34.85 0.70
N SER A 693 -21.22 36.03 1.19
CA SER A 693 -22.12 37.14 1.52
C SER A 693 -21.58 38.45 0.95
N GLY A 694 -22.48 39.30 0.47
CA GLY A 694 -22.12 40.64 -0.02
C GLY A 694 -21.81 41.65 1.09
N ASN A 695 -21.95 41.30 2.37
CA ASN A 695 -21.74 42.23 3.48
C ASN A 695 -20.25 42.58 3.67
N CYS A 696 -19.88 43.84 3.43
CA CYS A 696 -18.51 44.34 3.57
C CYS A 696 -17.90 44.28 4.97
N LYS A 697 -18.66 43.92 6.01
CA LYS A 697 -18.16 43.79 7.39
C LYS A 697 -17.87 42.36 7.81
N VAL A 698 -18.19 41.36 6.99
CA VAL A 698 -18.17 39.94 7.38
C VAL A 698 -17.44 39.09 6.33
N GLY A 699 -16.64 38.14 6.81
CA GLY A 699 -16.01 37.11 5.98
C GLY A 699 -15.05 37.67 4.93
N ASP A 700 -14.97 36.99 3.79
CA ASP A 700 -14.03 37.32 2.70
C ASP A 700 -14.32 38.67 2.06
N MET A 701 -15.56 39.16 2.15
CA MET A 701 -15.91 40.49 1.64
C MET A 701 -15.28 41.61 2.48
N LYS A 702 -15.13 41.40 3.80
CA LYS A 702 -14.35 42.30 4.64
C LYS A 702 -12.87 42.25 4.27
N LEU A 703 -12.33 41.06 4.06
CA LEU A 703 -10.94 40.90 3.63
C LEU A 703 -10.69 41.58 2.28
N ALA A 704 -11.61 41.46 1.32
CA ALA A 704 -11.54 42.14 0.03
C ALA A 704 -11.51 43.67 0.17
N TYR A 705 -12.29 44.23 1.11
CA TYR A 705 -12.34 45.67 1.40
C TYR A 705 -11.05 46.15 2.09
N ASP A 706 -10.61 45.44 3.13
CA ASP A 706 -9.41 45.77 3.90
C ASP A 706 -8.12 45.59 3.06
N CYS A 707 -8.12 44.67 2.09
CA CYS A 707 -7.02 44.47 1.14
C CYS A 707 -6.69 45.74 0.35
N LEU A 708 -7.71 46.55 0.02
CA LEU A 708 -7.55 47.79 -0.74
C LEU A 708 -6.94 48.93 0.10
N ASP A 709 -6.79 48.76 1.42
CA ASP A 709 -6.09 49.69 2.34
C ASP A 709 -4.60 49.37 2.54
N VAL A 710 -4.07 48.37 1.84
CA VAL A 710 -2.65 48.03 1.90
C VAL A 710 -1.80 49.12 1.25
N PRO A 711 -1.99 49.47 -0.04
CA PRO A 711 -1.32 50.60 -0.69
C PRO A 711 -2.00 51.95 -0.37
N PRO A 712 -1.35 53.10 -0.65
CA PRO A 712 -2.01 54.39 -0.58
C PRO A 712 -3.18 54.48 -1.57
N LEU A 713 -4.27 55.14 -1.16
CA LEU A 713 -5.51 55.19 -1.93
C LEU A 713 -5.31 55.89 -3.30
N SER A 714 -5.56 55.14 -4.37
CA SER A 714 -5.65 55.63 -5.75
C SER A 714 -7.12 55.80 -6.18
N GLU A 715 -7.38 56.48 -7.29
CA GLU A 715 -8.73 56.58 -7.85
C GLU A 715 -9.31 55.22 -8.27
N ARG A 716 -8.45 54.26 -8.68
CA ARG A 716 -8.89 52.91 -9.08
C ARG A 716 -9.25 52.07 -7.86
N LEU A 717 -8.47 52.14 -6.78
CA LEU A 717 -8.77 51.48 -5.51
C LEU A 717 -10.04 52.04 -4.86
N THR A 718 -10.24 53.35 -4.93
CA THR A 718 -11.44 54.01 -4.41
C THR A 718 -12.70 53.52 -5.12
N ARG A 719 -12.66 53.43 -6.46
CA ARG A 719 -13.77 52.89 -7.26
C ARG A 719 -14.10 51.43 -6.91
N GLU A 720 -13.09 50.61 -6.66
CA GLU A 720 -13.31 49.21 -6.28
C GLU A 720 -13.90 49.09 -4.86
N LYS A 721 -13.43 49.92 -3.92
CA LYS A 721 -14.03 50.02 -2.57
C LYS A 721 -15.49 50.44 -2.62
N GLU A 722 -15.82 51.45 -3.41
CA GLU A 722 -17.18 51.91 -3.61
C GLU A 722 -18.06 50.80 -4.21
N PHE A 723 -17.52 50.02 -5.14
CA PHE A 723 -18.22 48.87 -5.70
C PHE A 723 -18.51 47.77 -4.67
N ILE A 724 -17.56 47.47 -3.76
CA ILE A 724 -17.78 46.57 -2.62
C ILE A 724 -18.88 47.12 -1.69
N GLU A 725 -18.89 48.43 -1.44
CA GLU A 725 -19.93 49.08 -0.66
C GLU A 725 -21.31 49.08 -1.33
N ALA A 726 -21.37 49.17 -2.66
CA ALA A 726 -22.59 48.97 -3.44
C ALA A 726 -23.08 47.53 -3.32
N THR A 727 -22.18 46.55 -3.39
CA THR A 727 -22.49 45.12 -3.22
C THR A 727 -23.11 44.84 -1.85
N SER A 728 -22.56 45.43 -0.80
CA SER A 728 -23.09 45.33 0.57
C SER A 728 -24.49 45.95 0.71
N ARG A 729 -24.72 47.08 0.04
CA ARG A 729 -26.07 47.68 -0.05
C ARG A 729 -27.05 46.80 -0.82
N ILE A 730 -26.66 46.21 -1.94
CA ILE A 730 -27.54 45.31 -2.71
C ILE A 730 -27.90 44.08 -1.89
N ALA A 731 -26.93 43.50 -1.19
CA ALA A 731 -27.14 42.33 -0.34
C ALA A 731 -28.09 42.63 0.83
N SER A 732 -28.07 43.84 1.40
CA SER A 732 -28.98 44.21 2.51
C SER A 732 -30.46 44.27 2.10
N PHE A 733 -30.75 44.45 0.81
CA PHE A 733 -32.11 44.39 0.26
C PHE A 733 -32.60 42.96 -0.03
N ASN A 734 -31.81 41.91 0.30
CA ASN A 734 -32.14 40.50 0.08
C ASN A 734 -32.57 40.19 -1.36
N VAL A 735 -31.84 40.76 -2.32
CA VAL A 735 -32.11 40.56 -3.74
C VAL A 735 -31.93 39.08 -4.11
N LEU A 736 -32.94 38.50 -4.75
CA LEU A 736 -32.94 37.11 -5.16
C LEU A 736 -32.49 36.97 -6.62
N SER A 737 -31.57 36.04 -6.87
CA SER A 737 -31.20 35.64 -8.24
C SER A 737 -32.20 34.61 -8.79
N ARG A 738 -32.64 33.69 -7.92
CA ARG A 738 -33.67 32.68 -8.17
C ARG A 738 -34.61 32.60 -6.97
N PRO A 739 -35.84 32.05 -7.11
CA PRO A 739 -36.73 31.89 -5.97
C PRO A 739 -36.02 31.16 -4.81
N GLY A 740 -35.86 31.86 -3.68
CA GLY A 740 -35.22 31.33 -2.47
C GLY A 740 -33.69 31.41 -2.40
N ILE A 741 -32.98 31.90 -3.44
CA ILE A 741 -31.52 32.01 -3.44
C ILE A 741 -31.10 33.48 -3.60
N PRO A 742 -30.39 34.07 -2.61
CA PRO A 742 -29.89 35.44 -2.73
C PRO A 742 -28.82 35.55 -3.82
N ILE A 743 -28.71 36.73 -4.43
CA ILE A 743 -27.68 37.01 -5.43
C ILE A 743 -26.29 36.94 -4.78
N SER A 744 -25.37 36.23 -5.41
CA SER A 744 -23.99 36.11 -4.92
C SER A 744 -23.14 37.32 -5.39
N PRO A 745 -22.07 37.66 -4.66
CA PRO A 745 -21.16 38.74 -5.07
C PRO A 745 -20.61 38.55 -6.50
N ILE A 746 -20.15 37.33 -6.83
CA ILE A 746 -19.65 37.02 -8.19
C ILE A 746 -20.71 37.28 -9.27
N GLU A 747 -21.99 37.00 -9.02
CA GLU A 747 -23.08 37.32 -9.96
C GLU A 747 -23.25 38.83 -10.13
N ILE A 748 -23.15 39.61 -9.04
CA ILE A 748 -23.22 41.08 -9.09
C ILE A 748 -22.10 41.63 -9.97
N ARG A 749 -20.86 41.17 -9.78
CA ARG A 749 -19.69 41.63 -10.53
C ARG A 749 -19.70 41.23 -12.00
N LEU A 750 -20.23 40.05 -12.32
CA LEU A 750 -20.39 39.59 -13.71
C LEU A 750 -21.57 40.24 -14.44
N THR A 751 -22.39 41.06 -13.79
CA THR A 751 -23.50 41.76 -14.47
C THR A 751 -22.96 42.80 -15.47
N LYS A 752 -23.22 42.55 -16.76
CA LYS A 752 -22.84 43.47 -17.84
C LYS A 752 -23.54 44.83 -17.72
N ASP A 753 -24.79 44.81 -17.26
CA ASP A 753 -25.57 46.03 -17.03
C ASP A 753 -25.79 46.24 -15.54
N ARG A 754 -25.02 47.16 -14.99
CA ARG A 754 -25.04 47.48 -13.56
C ARG A 754 -26.32 48.20 -13.13
N LEU A 755 -26.99 48.94 -14.02
CA LEU A 755 -28.27 49.60 -13.71
C LEU A 755 -29.42 48.59 -13.51
N SER A 756 -29.32 47.37 -14.07
CA SER A 756 -30.32 46.31 -13.78
C SER A 756 -30.31 45.86 -12.32
N LEU A 757 -29.21 46.06 -11.61
CA LEU A 757 -29.15 45.70 -10.19
C LEU A 757 -30.08 46.61 -9.38
N VAL A 758 -30.14 47.89 -9.74
CA VAL A 758 -31.04 48.87 -9.12
C VAL A 758 -32.50 48.50 -9.36
N SER A 759 -32.86 48.14 -10.59
CA SER A 759 -34.22 47.68 -10.87
C SER A 759 -34.59 46.41 -10.12
N ARG A 760 -33.64 45.46 -9.98
CA ARG A 760 -33.86 44.23 -9.21
C ARG A 760 -33.98 44.48 -7.70
N VAL A 761 -33.25 45.45 -7.15
CA VAL A 761 -33.41 45.90 -5.76
C VAL A 761 -34.84 46.43 -5.54
N LEU A 762 -35.33 47.27 -6.44
CA LEU A 762 -36.67 47.86 -6.34
C LEU A 762 -37.79 46.84 -6.54
N SER A 763 -37.61 45.80 -7.37
CA SER A 763 -38.62 44.72 -7.49
C SER A 763 -38.62 43.74 -6.32
N SER A 764 -37.48 43.56 -5.66
CA SER A 764 -37.35 42.62 -4.53
C SER A 764 -37.94 43.17 -3.23
N ASN A 765 -37.90 44.48 -3.02
CA ASN A 765 -38.37 45.12 -1.79
C ASN A 765 -39.38 46.23 -2.06
N ASN A 766 -40.62 46.00 -1.62
CA ASN A 766 -41.73 46.95 -1.77
C ASN A 766 -41.49 48.30 -1.08
N ASP A 767 -40.61 48.40 -0.08
CA ASP A 767 -40.33 49.65 0.64
C ASP A 767 -39.08 50.37 0.13
N ALA A 768 -38.28 49.78 -0.77
CA ALA A 768 -37.02 50.37 -1.22
C ALA A 768 -37.19 51.72 -1.92
N TYR A 769 -38.31 51.93 -2.62
CA TYR A 769 -38.62 53.20 -3.29
C TYR A 769 -38.78 54.40 -2.32
N LYS A 770 -39.01 54.14 -1.03
CA LYS A 770 -39.16 55.17 0.01
C LYS A 770 -37.82 55.82 0.37
N HIS A 771 -36.70 55.20 0.00
CA HIS A 771 -35.34 55.61 0.33
C HIS A 771 -34.59 56.12 -0.91
N THR A 772 -35.10 57.16 -1.58
CA THR A 772 -34.54 57.76 -2.81
C THR A 772 -33.02 57.98 -2.72
N GLU A 773 -32.54 58.63 -1.67
CA GLU A 773 -31.10 58.95 -1.53
C GLU A 773 -30.22 57.70 -1.42
N VAL A 774 -30.72 56.60 -0.83
CA VAL A 774 -29.95 55.34 -0.72
C VAL A 774 -29.79 54.68 -2.08
N ILE A 775 -30.82 54.78 -2.93
CA ILE A 775 -30.78 54.24 -4.29
C ILE A 775 -29.92 55.10 -5.22
N LEU A 776 -29.92 56.41 -5.05
CA LEU A 776 -29.01 57.31 -5.77
C LEU A 776 -27.54 57.08 -5.34
N ASP A 777 -27.28 56.93 -4.04
CA ASP A 777 -25.96 56.54 -3.51
C ASP A 777 -25.52 55.16 -4.05
N LEU A 778 -26.45 54.21 -4.20
CA LEU A 778 -26.16 52.92 -4.83
C LEU A 778 -25.76 53.07 -6.30
N CYS A 779 -26.49 53.89 -7.08
CA CYS A 779 -26.14 54.18 -8.48
C CYS A 779 -24.75 54.81 -8.58
N TYR A 780 -24.45 55.78 -7.71
CA TYR A 780 -23.14 56.43 -7.65
C TYR A 780 -22.03 55.39 -7.44
N LYS A 781 -22.20 54.50 -6.46
CA LYS A 781 -21.21 53.46 -6.09
C LYS A 781 -21.08 52.30 -7.08
N LEU A 782 -22.07 52.07 -7.93
CA LEU A 782 -21.99 51.10 -9.03
C LEU A 782 -21.08 51.58 -10.19
N GLY A 783 -20.58 52.82 -10.12
CA GLY A 783 -19.66 53.40 -11.08
C GLY A 783 -20.30 54.43 -12.03
N PHE A 784 -21.51 54.93 -11.72
CA PHE A 784 -22.20 55.97 -12.51
C PHE A 784 -21.94 57.39 -11.98
N GLN A 785 -20.73 57.64 -11.47
CA GLN A 785 -20.36 58.92 -10.89
C GLN A 785 -20.44 60.03 -11.95
N GLY A 786 -21.27 61.04 -11.68
CA GLY A 786 -21.48 62.16 -12.60
C GLY A 786 -22.21 61.80 -13.90
N ASP A 787 -22.81 60.61 -14.02
CA ASP A 787 -23.62 60.24 -15.17
C ASP A 787 -25.10 60.60 -14.96
N ALA A 788 -25.47 61.79 -15.42
CA ALA A 788 -26.82 62.32 -15.28
C ALA A 788 -27.90 61.43 -15.94
N VAL A 789 -27.54 60.68 -16.98
CA VAL A 789 -28.45 59.73 -17.65
C VAL A 789 -28.83 58.58 -16.71
N ALA A 790 -27.84 58.01 -16.01
CA ALA A 790 -28.05 56.95 -15.04
C ALA A 790 -28.87 57.45 -13.83
N GLU A 791 -28.62 58.67 -13.36
CA GLU A 791 -29.39 59.31 -12.29
C GLU A 791 -30.87 59.51 -12.68
N VAL A 792 -31.14 60.04 -13.88
CA VAL A 792 -32.49 60.20 -14.43
C VAL A 792 -33.19 58.85 -14.60
N LYS A 793 -32.50 57.83 -15.12
CA LYS A 793 -33.03 56.46 -15.23
C LYS A 793 -33.35 55.87 -13.85
N ALA A 794 -32.52 56.11 -12.84
CA ALA A 794 -32.78 55.67 -11.47
C ALA A 794 -33.99 56.35 -10.84
N LEU A 795 -34.12 57.68 -11.02
CA LEU A 795 -35.30 58.44 -10.58
C LEU A 795 -36.58 57.98 -11.29
N ALA A 796 -36.50 57.64 -12.58
CA ALA A 796 -37.63 57.08 -13.32
C ALA A 796 -38.05 55.70 -12.77
N MET A 797 -37.08 54.82 -12.46
CA MET A 797 -37.36 53.53 -11.82
C MET A 797 -37.99 53.69 -10.42
N LEU A 798 -37.55 54.69 -9.65
CA LEU A 798 -38.14 55.03 -8.35
C LEU A 798 -39.56 55.61 -8.48
N ALA A 799 -39.81 56.45 -9.48
CA ALA A 799 -41.12 57.01 -9.74
C ALA A 799 -42.14 55.94 -10.19
N ASP A 800 -41.73 55.01 -11.06
CA ASP A 800 -42.58 53.91 -11.53
C ASP A 800 -42.90 52.92 -10.40
N THR A 801 -41.92 52.58 -9.56
CA THR A 801 -42.14 51.69 -8.41
C THR A 801 -43.03 52.35 -7.33
N ALA A 802 -42.86 53.65 -7.08
CA ALA A 802 -43.77 54.41 -6.22
C ALA A 802 -45.20 54.47 -6.77
N LEU A 803 -45.35 54.62 -8.09
CA LEU A 803 -46.64 54.61 -8.77
C LEU A 803 -47.35 53.25 -8.62
N GLN A 804 -46.62 52.14 -8.75
CA GLN A 804 -47.16 50.79 -8.55
C GLN A 804 -47.56 50.51 -7.10
N ALA A 805 -46.89 51.14 -6.14
CA ALA A 805 -47.22 51.09 -4.72
C ALA A 805 -48.33 52.08 -4.32
N GLU A 806 -48.92 52.82 -5.28
CA GLU A 806 -49.95 53.86 -5.08
C GLU A 806 -49.46 55.04 -4.20
N ASP A 807 -48.16 55.26 -4.08
CA ASP A 807 -47.54 56.41 -3.39
C ASP A 807 -47.27 57.56 -4.37
N PHE A 808 -48.35 58.26 -4.74
CA PHE A 808 -48.30 59.33 -5.75
C PHE A 808 -47.50 60.56 -5.30
N VAL A 809 -47.35 60.78 -3.99
CA VAL A 809 -46.59 61.93 -3.46
C VAL A 809 -45.11 61.75 -3.78
N ARG A 810 -44.54 60.59 -3.45
CA ARG A 810 -43.14 60.27 -3.77
C ARG A 810 -42.90 60.12 -5.26
N ALA A 811 -43.84 59.54 -6.00
CA ALA A 811 -43.75 59.46 -7.45
C ALA A 811 -43.64 60.86 -8.07
N TYR A 812 -44.46 61.82 -7.61
CA TYR A 812 -44.41 63.21 -8.05
C TYR A 812 -43.09 63.89 -7.70
N GLU A 813 -42.61 63.77 -6.46
CA GLU A 813 -41.32 64.35 -6.02
C GLU A 813 -40.14 63.85 -6.86
N ASN A 814 -40.06 62.53 -7.11
CA ASN A 814 -39.00 61.95 -7.93
C ASN A 814 -39.08 62.42 -9.40
N THR A 815 -40.29 62.54 -9.97
CA THR A 815 -40.46 63.08 -11.33
C THR A 815 -40.12 64.55 -11.46
N LEU A 816 -40.39 65.38 -10.43
CA LEU A 816 -39.96 66.78 -10.42
C LEU A 816 -38.44 66.89 -10.39
N ARG A 817 -37.76 66.11 -9.52
CA ARG A 817 -36.30 66.09 -9.46
C ARG A 817 -35.67 65.68 -10.79
N MET A 818 -36.30 64.74 -11.50
CA MET A 818 -35.91 64.35 -12.85
C MET A 818 -36.06 65.50 -13.86
N ILE A 819 -37.16 66.24 -13.83
CA ILE A 819 -37.38 67.42 -14.68
C ILE A 819 -36.32 68.50 -14.41
N ASP A 820 -36.02 68.77 -13.13
CA ASP A 820 -35.05 69.79 -12.74
C ASP A 820 -33.64 69.45 -13.26
N ILE A 821 -33.21 68.19 -13.16
CA ILE A 821 -31.93 67.71 -13.71
C ILE A 821 -31.91 67.91 -15.24
N VAL A 822 -32.97 67.53 -15.94
CA VAL A 822 -33.06 67.69 -17.40
C VAL A 822 -33.01 69.17 -17.81
N LYS A 823 -33.72 70.06 -17.10
CA LYS A 823 -33.71 71.50 -17.37
C LYS A 823 -32.33 72.12 -17.13
N GLN A 824 -31.66 71.76 -16.05
CA GLN A 824 -30.29 72.20 -15.77
C GLN A 824 -29.31 71.80 -16.88
N HIS A 825 -29.43 70.57 -17.41
CA HIS A 825 -28.60 70.11 -18.52
C HIS A 825 -28.98 70.71 -19.88
N HIS A 826 -30.23 71.16 -20.06
CA HIS A 826 -30.68 71.88 -21.25
C HIS A 826 -30.23 73.35 -21.26
N GLU A 827 -30.13 73.97 -20.09
CA GLU A 827 -29.66 75.36 -19.90
C GLU A 827 -28.13 75.47 -19.96
N ALA A 828 -27.38 74.38 -19.75
CA ALA A 828 -25.93 74.35 -19.84
C ALA A 828 -25.44 74.42 -21.31
N PRO A 829 -24.42 75.24 -21.64
CA PRO A 829 -23.91 75.36 -23.01
C PRO A 829 -23.27 74.04 -23.48
N THR A 830 -23.97 73.30 -24.33
CA THR A 830 -23.57 71.97 -24.82
C THR A 830 -22.53 72.10 -25.95
N SER A 831 -21.31 71.59 -25.75
CA SER A 831 -20.20 71.74 -26.73
C SER A 831 -19.83 70.45 -27.49
N SER A 832 -20.46 69.29 -27.20
CA SER A 832 -20.13 68.00 -27.85
C SER A 832 -21.36 67.19 -28.27
N ASP A 833 -21.28 66.49 -29.41
CA ASP A 833 -22.38 65.64 -29.93
C ASP A 833 -22.69 64.44 -29.03
N ILE A 834 -21.72 63.97 -28.25
CA ILE A 834 -21.91 62.91 -27.24
C ILE A 834 -22.80 63.40 -26.09
N GLN A 835 -22.67 64.67 -25.68
CA GLN A 835 -23.54 65.24 -24.65
C GLN A 835 -24.97 65.46 -25.16
N LYS A 836 -25.16 65.78 -26.45
CA LYS A 836 -26.51 65.90 -27.04
C LYS A 836 -27.26 64.57 -27.01
N GLY A 837 -26.61 63.46 -27.38
CA GLY A 837 -27.23 62.13 -27.29
C GLY A 837 -27.61 61.76 -25.85
N LYS A 838 -26.78 62.11 -24.86
CA LYS A 838 -27.14 61.93 -23.44
C LYS A 838 -28.35 62.76 -23.01
N VAL A 839 -28.45 64.00 -23.46
CA VAL A 839 -29.59 64.87 -23.16
C VAL A 839 -30.86 64.34 -23.82
N GLU A 840 -30.79 63.84 -25.05
CA GLU A 840 -31.91 63.18 -25.74
C GLU A 840 -32.40 61.92 -24.99
N GLU A 841 -31.48 61.07 -24.52
CA GLU A 841 -31.87 59.92 -23.69
C GLU A 841 -32.54 60.35 -22.37
N MET A 842 -32.06 61.42 -21.74
CA MET A 842 -32.63 61.94 -20.49
C MET A 842 -34.01 62.55 -20.70
N THR A 843 -34.21 63.34 -21.77
CA THR A 843 -35.51 63.93 -22.09
C THR A 843 -36.53 62.84 -22.40
N GLU A 844 -36.12 61.79 -23.12
CA GLU A 844 -36.97 60.64 -23.42
C GLU A 844 -37.46 59.89 -22.19
N VAL A 845 -36.56 59.55 -21.27
CA VAL A 845 -36.93 58.91 -20.00
C VAL A 845 -37.84 59.83 -19.18
N CYS A 846 -37.56 61.14 -19.18
CA CYS A 846 -38.28 62.13 -18.38
C CYS A 846 -39.73 62.35 -18.85
N TRP A 847 -39.98 62.57 -20.14
CA TRP A 847 -41.35 62.79 -20.63
C TRP A 847 -42.21 61.53 -20.45
N ILE A 848 -41.63 60.33 -20.60
CA ILE A 848 -42.32 59.07 -20.37
C ILE A 848 -42.77 58.95 -18.92
N GLY A 849 -41.86 59.20 -17.96
CA GLY A 849 -42.20 59.17 -16.54
C GLY A 849 -43.29 60.19 -16.15
N CYS A 850 -43.19 61.42 -16.68
CA CYS A 850 -44.17 62.48 -16.45
C CYS A 850 -45.56 62.12 -17.02
N PHE A 851 -45.59 61.57 -18.24
CA PHE A 851 -46.83 61.14 -18.89
C PHE A 851 -47.49 59.95 -18.19
N GLN A 852 -46.71 58.97 -17.74
CA GLN A 852 -47.21 57.79 -17.05
C GLN A 852 -47.88 58.13 -15.72
N LEU A 853 -47.29 59.04 -14.93
CA LEU A 853 -47.85 59.50 -13.65
C LEU A 853 -49.08 60.40 -13.86
N GLY A 854 -49.01 61.35 -14.80
CA GLY A 854 -50.11 62.30 -15.05
C GLY A 854 -51.38 61.66 -15.64
N ARG A 855 -51.28 60.49 -16.29
CA ARG A 855 -52.41 59.77 -16.88
C ARG A 855 -53.30 59.06 -15.85
N GLN A 856 -52.77 58.69 -14.68
CA GLN A 856 -53.46 57.83 -13.72
C GLN A 856 -54.68 58.52 -13.09
N PRO A 857 -55.88 57.94 -13.14
CA PRO A 857 -57.07 58.55 -12.56
C PRO A 857 -57.01 58.62 -11.03
N GLU A 858 -56.35 57.67 -10.37
CA GLU A 858 -56.28 57.51 -8.90
C GLU A 858 -55.52 58.63 -8.18
N PHE A 859 -54.67 59.38 -8.89
CA PHE A 859 -53.97 60.52 -8.31
C PHE A 859 -54.92 61.73 -8.13
N ALA A 860 -55.30 62.08 -6.91
CA ALA A 860 -56.36 63.09 -6.69
C ALA A 860 -55.96 64.54 -7.04
N ASP A 861 -54.67 64.88 -7.03
CA ASP A 861 -54.19 66.25 -7.17
C ASP A 861 -54.11 66.68 -8.65
N LEU A 862 -55.19 67.30 -9.12
CA LEU A 862 -55.34 67.72 -10.51
C LEU A 862 -54.34 68.79 -10.94
N LYS A 863 -53.97 69.70 -10.02
CA LYS A 863 -52.99 70.76 -10.30
C LYS A 863 -51.61 70.18 -10.57
N LYS A 864 -51.19 69.18 -9.78
CA LYS A 864 -49.94 68.45 -10.00
C LYS A 864 -49.97 67.62 -11.29
N LYS A 865 -51.10 66.99 -11.63
CA LYS A 865 -51.28 66.30 -12.91
C LYS A 865 -51.08 67.22 -14.11
N LEU A 866 -51.74 68.39 -14.09
CA LEU A 866 -51.56 69.38 -15.14
C LEU A 866 -50.10 69.80 -15.24
N GLN A 867 -49.42 70.08 -14.12
CA GLN A 867 -47.99 70.40 -14.16
C GLN A 867 -47.14 69.29 -14.81
N LEU A 868 -47.36 68.02 -14.46
CA LEU A 868 -46.62 66.89 -15.04
C LEU A 868 -46.86 66.73 -16.54
N ILE A 869 -48.13 66.79 -16.98
CA ILE A 869 -48.46 66.68 -18.42
C ILE A 869 -47.95 67.92 -19.17
N GLY A 870 -47.88 69.08 -18.52
CA GLY A 870 -47.32 70.30 -19.08
C GLY A 870 -45.82 70.20 -19.31
N SER A 871 -45.09 69.68 -18.33
CA SER A 871 -43.67 69.33 -18.47
C SER A 871 -43.45 68.21 -19.49
N ALA A 872 -44.37 67.23 -19.59
CA ALA A 872 -44.31 66.22 -20.64
C ALA A 872 -44.48 66.83 -22.04
N LEU A 873 -45.39 67.79 -22.23
CA LEU A 873 -45.57 68.50 -23.50
C LEU A 873 -44.34 69.33 -23.91
N GLU A 874 -43.60 69.85 -22.94
CA GLU A 874 -42.35 70.60 -23.16
C GLU A 874 -41.21 69.68 -23.64
N LEU A 875 -41.16 68.43 -23.14
CA LEU A 875 -40.06 67.49 -23.37
C LEU A 875 -40.35 66.40 -24.41
N CYS A 876 -41.60 66.26 -24.86
CA CYS A 876 -42.05 65.18 -25.73
C CYS A 876 -41.56 65.34 -27.19
N PRO A 877 -41.18 64.24 -27.87
CA PRO A 877 -40.90 64.27 -29.30
C PRO A 877 -42.17 64.62 -30.11
N SER A 878 -41.96 65.24 -31.28
CA SER A 878 -43.05 65.72 -32.14
C SER A 878 -44.07 64.64 -32.53
N GLU A 879 -43.64 63.37 -32.61
CA GLU A 879 -44.47 62.23 -32.96
C GLU A 879 -45.51 61.85 -31.91
N LYS A 880 -45.25 62.13 -30.62
CA LYS A 880 -46.12 61.71 -29.50
C LYS A 880 -46.92 62.86 -28.87
N LEU A 881 -46.77 64.08 -29.40
CA LEU A 881 -47.44 65.28 -28.92
C LEU A 881 -48.97 65.13 -28.91
N HIS A 882 -49.53 64.46 -29.93
CA HIS A 882 -50.98 64.26 -30.03
C HIS A 882 -51.55 63.49 -28.83
N ASP A 883 -50.87 62.40 -28.44
CA ASP A 883 -51.30 61.53 -27.36
C ASP A 883 -51.26 62.27 -26.01
N VAL A 884 -50.19 63.03 -25.76
CA VAL A 884 -50.05 63.85 -24.55
C VAL A 884 -51.11 64.96 -24.50
N LEU A 885 -51.37 65.65 -25.62
CA LEU A 885 -52.38 66.70 -25.72
C LEU A 885 -53.81 66.20 -25.50
N THR A 886 -54.11 64.96 -25.89
CA THR A 886 -55.44 64.38 -25.64
C THR A 886 -55.71 64.20 -24.15
N VAL A 887 -54.71 63.77 -23.39
CA VAL A 887 -54.79 63.62 -21.93
C VAL A 887 -54.85 64.99 -21.26
N TRP A 888 -54.06 65.97 -21.72
CA TRP A 888 -54.13 67.36 -21.23
C TRP A 888 -55.54 67.93 -21.38
N LYS A 889 -56.15 67.84 -22.57
CA LYS A 889 -57.51 68.37 -22.83
C LYS A 889 -58.58 67.72 -21.96
N ARG A 890 -58.39 66.46 -21.56
CA ARG A 890 -59.30 65.78 -20.64
C ARG A 890 -59.17 66.34 -19.22
N LEU A 891 -57.94 66.45 -18.72
CA LEU A 891 -57.66 67.00 -17.39
C LEU A 891 -58.04 68.48 -17.29
N GLU A 892 -57.84 69.25 -18.35
CA GLU A 892 -58.24 70.66 -18.45
C GLU A 892 -59.76 70.82 -18.33
N LYS A 893 -60.55 69.93 -18.95
CA LYS A 893 -62.01 69.94 -18.79
C LYS A 893 -62.40 69.64 -17.34
N GLU A 894 -61.76 68.66 -16.71
CA GLU A 894 -61.98 68.33 -15.30
C GLU A 894 -61.60 69.50 -14.39
N ASP A 895 -60.52 70.23 -14.69
CA ASP A 895 -60.06 71.42 -13.97
C ASP A 895 -61.04 72.59 -14.10
N ILE A 896 -61.58 72.81 -15.30
CA ILE A 896 -62.59 73.84 -15.54
C ILE A 896 -63.85 73.52 -14.74
N VAL A 897 -64.30 72.26 -14.72
CA VAL A 897 -65.47 71.85 -13.93
C VAL A 897 -65.24 72.07 -12.44
N ILE A 898 -64.08 71.66 -11.89
CA ILE A 898 -63.75 71.88 -10.48
C ILE A 898 -63.67 73.38 -10.14
N ARG A 899 -63.02 74.18 -10.99
CA ARG A 899 -62.94 75.64 -10.81
C ARG A 899 -64.32 76.30 -10.88
N GLU A 900 -65.17 75.84 -11.79
CA GLU A 900 -66.56 76.27 -11.87
C GLU A 900 -67.32 75.89 -10.59
N GLU A 901 -67.20 74.66 -10.08
CA GLU A 901 -67.79 74.23 -8.80
C GLU A 901 -67.30 75.08 -7.62
N ASP A 902 -66.00 75.39 -7.54
CA ASP A 902 -65.42 76.29 -6.54
C ASP A 902 -65.97 77.73 -6.65
N LEU A 903 -66.10 78.26 -7.88
CA LEU A 903 -66.69 79.59 -8.16
C LEU A 903 -68.19 79.65 -7.81
N HIS A 904 -68.95 78.57 -8.05
CA HIS A 904 -70.34 78.45 -7.63
C HIS A 904 -70.49 78.27 -6.10
N GLY A 905 -69.49 77.70 -5.44
CA GLY A 905 -69.39 77.64 -3.97
C GLY A 905 -69.11 78.99 -3.31
N ILE A 906 -68.42 79.91 -4.00
CA ILE A 906 -68.14 81.27 -3.51
C ILE A 906 -69.33 82.23 -3.69
N THR A 907 -70.21 81.97 -4.66
CA THR A 907 -71.38 82.83 -4.95
C THR A 907 -72.61 82.51 -4.08
N ASN A 908 -72.73 81.28 -3.56
CA ASN A 908 -73.69 80.92 -2.52
C ASN A 908 -73.08 81.09 -1.13
N GLY A 909 -73.02 82.34 -0.67
CA GLY A 909 -72.58 82.67 0.67
C GLY A 909 -73.40 81.98 1.76
N ASN A 910 -72.83 80.94 2.36
CA ASN A 910 -73.05 80.63 3.77
C ASN A 910 -71.70 80.26 4.39
N GLY A 911 -71.04 81.26 4.98
CA GLY A 911 -69.84 81.05 5.75
C GLY A 911 -70.11 80.15 6.94
N ARG A 912 -69.51 78.96 6.95
CA ARG A 912 -69.05 78.30 8.17
C ARG A 912 -67.64 77.80 7.96
N THR A 913 -66.78 78.27 8.84
CA THR A 913 -65.44 77.77 9.12
C THR A 913 -65.46 76.29 9.50
N TRP A 914 -64.26 75.73 9.64
CA TRP A 914 -63.85 74.39 10.11
C TRP A 914 -63.44 73.51 8.91
N GLY A 915 -62.17 73.17 8.71
CA GLY A 915 -61.19 72.80 9.74
C GLY A 915 -61.52 71.39 10.20
N HIS A 916 -60.72 70.44 9.73
CA HIS A 916 -60.71 69.02 10.08
C HIS A 916 -61.90 68.15 9.66
N ALA A 917 -61.53 67.07 8.97
CA ALA A 917 -62.29 65.87 8.74
C ALA A 917 -63.08 65.39 9.98
N PRO A 918 -64.19 64.69 9.73
CA PRO A 918 -64.47 63.49 10.50
C PRO A 918 -64.65 62.27 9.58
N VAL A 919 -63.84 61.29 9.93
CA VAL A 919 -64.02 59.86 9.74
C VAL A 919 -65.48 59.46 9.96
N VAL A 920 -66.06 58.72 9.00
CA VAL A 920 -67.14 57.76 9.29
C VAL A 920 -66.53 56.36 9.18
N THR A 921 -66.33 55.78 10.35
CA THR A 921 -65.92 54.41 10.62
C THR A 921 -67.05 53.42 10.31
N SER A 922 -66.71 52.44 9.47
CA SER A 922 -67.04 51.01 9.51
C SER A 922 -68.17 50.49 10.41
N GLN A 923 -69.12 49.79 9.77
CA GLN A 923 -69.67 48.46 10.10
C GLN A 923 -70.68 48.09 9.00
N SER A 924 -70.71 46.92 8.33
CA SER A 924 -70.10 45.62 8.61
C SER A 924 -70.09 44.71 7.35
N LEU A 925 -68.88 44.26 6.98
CA LEU A 925 -68.48 42.90 6.59
C LEU A 925 -69.16 42.20 5.40
N ASN A 926 -68.51 42.26 4.24
CA ASN A 926 -67.65 41.20 3.72
C ASN A 926 -67.32 41.53 2.27
N THR A 927 -66.06 41.84 1.99
CA THR A 927 -65.22 41.30 0.90
C THR A 927 -64.03 42.24 0.79
N ALA A 928 -62.82 41.70 0.96
CA ALA A 928 -61.56 42.42 0.91
C ALA A 928 -61.51 43.36 -0.31
N ALA A 929 -61.25 44.65 -0.06
CA ALA A 929 -60.94 45.63 -1.09
C ALA A 929 -59.62 45.21 -1.76
N SER A 930 -59.80 44.48 -2.86
CA SER A 930 -58.78 44.10 -3.82
C SER A 930 -57.97 45.33 -4.24
N SER A 931 -56.66 45.32 -3.95
CA SER A 931 -55.68 46.22 -4.57
C SER A 931 -55.86 46.26 -6.09
N LEU A 932 -55.38 47.32 -6.76
CA LEU A 932 -55.45 47.44 -8.22
C LEU A 932 -54.91 46.16 -8.93
N ARG A 933 -53.92 45.52 -8.30
CA ARG A 933 -53.38 44.19 -8.64
C ARG A 933 -54.42 43.04 -8.58
N ALA A 934 -55.28 43.02 -7.57
CA ALA A 934 -56.35 42.03 -7.40
C ALA A 934 -57.59 42.31 -8.26
N LYS A 935 -57.87 43.57 -8.63
CA LYS A 935 -58.91 43.91 -9.64
C LYS A 935 -58.51 43.51 -11.06
N LEU A 936 -57.21 43.52 -11.39
CA LEU A 936 -56.69 43.14 -12.71
C LEU A 936 -56.65 41.62 -12.95
N GLN A 937 -56.45 40.79 -11.92
CA GLN A 937 -56.42 39.32 -12.06
C GLN A 937 -57.81 38.68 -12.31
N GLN A 938 -58.90 39.40 -12.01
CA GLN A 938 -60.27 38.86 -12.16
C GLN A 938 -60.91 39.08 -13.54
N PHE A 939 -60.27 39.82 -14.45
CA PHE A 939 -60.76 40.01 -15.82
C PHE A 939 -59.80 39.36 -16.83
N HIS A 940 -60.22 38.26 -17.47
CA HIS A 940 -59.58 37.72 -18.68
C HIS A 940 -59.83 38.67 -19.87
N MET A 941 -58.98 39.69 -19.97
CA MET A 941 -58.74 40.50 -21.17
C MET A 941 -57.24 40.48 -21.43
N PRO A 942 -56.76 40.51 -22.68
CA PRO A 942 -55.35 40.66 -22.97
C PRO A 942 -54.90 42.06 -22.53
N SER A 943 -54.39 42.15 -21.30
CA SER A 943 -53.74 43.35 -20.78
C SER A 943 -52.45 43.62 -21.57
N PRO A 944 -52.08 44.89 -21.83
CA PRO A 944 -50.77 45.20 -22.38
C PRO A 944 -49.67 44.63 -21.46
N PRO A 945 -48.53 44.17 -21.99
CA PRO A 945 -47.60 43.27 -21.29
C PRO A 945 -46.81 43.90 -20.13
N LEU A 946 -47.19 45.09 -19.66
CA LEU A 946 -46.43 45.89 -18.70
C LEU A 946 -47.06 45.96 -17.30
N LEU A 947 -48.30 45.50 -17.11
CA LEU A 947 -49.06 45.76 -15.88
C LEU A 947 -49.38 44.51 -15.03
N SER A 948 -48.96 43.31 -15.46
CA SER A 948 -49.29 42.05 -14.77
C SER A 948 -48.10 41.14 -14.45
N THR A 949 -46.87 41.63 -14.60
CA THR A 949 -45.67 40.84 -14.25
C THR A 949 -45.13 41.23 -12.87
N PRO A 950 -44.69 40.27 -12.04
CA PRO A 950 -44.08 40.53 -10.74
C PRO A 950 -42.69 41.21 -10.82
N ASP A 951 -42.24 41.62 -12.00
CA ASP A 951 -40.90 42.14 -12.27
C ASP A 951 -40.94 43.44 -13.10
N ALA A 952 -41.85 44.34 -12.72
CA ALA A 952 -42.13 45.58 -13.44
C ALA A 952 -40.96 46.56 -13.43
N ALA A 953 -40.16 46.61 -12.36
CA ALA A 953 -38.93 47.41 -12.33
C ALA A 953 -37.86 46.86 -13.30
N ALA A 954 -37.72 45.53 -13.45
CA ALA A 954 -36.82 44.95 -14.44
C ALA A 954 -37.30 45.20 -15.88
N LEU A 955 -38.61 45.19 -16.11
CA LEU A 955 -39.19 45.64 -17.38
C LEU A 955 -39.00 47.14 -17.62
N ALA A 956 -39.13 47.99 -16.59
CA ALA A 956 -38.83 49.42 -16.66
C ALA A 956 -37.36 49.64 -17.10
N SER A 957 -36.43 48.87 -16.52
CA SER A 957 -35.03 48.91 -16.95
C SER A 957 -34.83 48.45 -18.40
N ARG A 958 -35.66 47.55 -18.94
CA ARG A 958 -35.66 47.16 -20.37
C ARG A 958 -36.34 48.21 -21.26
N THR A 959 -37.43 48.83 -20.83
CA THR A 959 -38.12 49.90 -21.58
C THR A 959 -37.27 51.16 -21.68
N PHE A 960 -36.48 51.46 -20.66
CA PHE A 960 -35.51 52.56 -20.68
C PHE A 960 -34.15 52.16 -21.31
N ARG A 961 -33.98 50.90 -21.75
CA ARG A 961 -32.81 50.38 -22.52
C ARG A 961 -33.07 50.25 -24.01
N SER A 962 -34.22 49.70 -24.42
CA SER A 962 -34.59 49.55 -25.84
C SER A 962 -35.29 50.80 -26.34
N VAL A 963 -34.55 51.90 -26.34
CA VAL A 963 -34.97 53.14 -26.98
C VAL A 963 -34.89 52.93 -28.49
N THR A 964 -35.98 52.37 -29.04
CA THR A 964 -36.39 52.37 -30.48
C THR A 964 -37.70 51.57 -30.71
N ALA A 965 -38.35 51.01 -29.68
CA ALA A 965 -39.57 50.22 -29.88
C ALA A 965 -40.87 51.00 -29.61
N ASN A 966 -41.66 51.17 -30.69
CA ASN A 966 -43.02 51.70 -30.70
C ASN A 966 -43.94 51.06 -29.63
N PHE A 967 -44.46 51.88 -28.71
CA PHE A 967 -45.59 51.50 -27.85
C PHE A 967 -46.93 51.56 -28.62
N PRO A 968 -47.84 50.58 -28.44
CA PRO A 968 -49.17 50.64 -29.03
C PRO A 968 -50.11 51.43 -28.11
N PHE A 969 -50.52 52.61 -28.56
CA PHE A 969 -51.59 53.38 -27.97
C PHE A 969 -52.86 53.18 -28.80
N SER A 970 -53.72 52.21 -28.47
CA SER A 970 -55.11 52.24 -28.96
C SER A 970 -56.06 51.44 -28.07
N VAL A 971 -57.26 52.01 -27.89
CA VAL A 971 -58.44 51.37 -27.30
C VAL A 971 -59.55 51.46 -28.35
N GLY A 972 -60.00 50.34 -28.93
CA GLY A 972 -61.21 50.28 -29.78
C GLY A 972 -61.28 49.13 -30.80
N PRO A 973 -62.48 48.62 -31.19
CA PRO A 973 -62.71 47.19 -31.40
C PRO A 973 -62.76 46.67 -32.86
N ARG A 974 -62.41 45.37 -32.99
CA ARG A 974 -62.80 44.35 -34.01
C ARG A 974 -62.91 44.75 -35.50
N SER A 975 -62.04 44.16 -36.34
CA SER A 975 -62.31 42.98 -37.21
C SER A 975 -61.64 43.01 -38.60
N THR A 976 -61.25 41.82 -39.06
CA THR A 976 -60.98 41.36 -40.45
C THR A 976 -59.63 41.70 -41.15
N THR A 977 -58.74 40.68 -41.16
CA THR A 977 -57.93 40.05 -42.26
C THR A 977 -57.85 40.70 -43.66
N PRO A 978 -56.92 40.29 -44.57
CA PRO A 978 -55.57 39.71 -44.45
C PRO A 978 -54.53 40.25 -45.51
N SER A 979 -53.29 39.73 -45.46
CA SER A 979 -52.40 39.36 -46.59
C SER A 979 -51.39 40.34 -47.24
N GLN A 980 -50.20 39.75 -47.51
CA GLN A 980 -49.16 39.99 -48.55
C GLN A 980 -48.22 41.22 -48.43
N ALA A 981 -46.93 41.03 -48.13
CA ALA A 981 -45.79 40.62 -49.00
C ALA A 981 -45.12 41.83 -49.69
N SER A 982 -43.86 42.17 -49.41
CA SER A 982 -42.61 41.70 -50.07
C SER A 982 -41.51 42.75 -49.73
N HIS A 983 -40.18 42.59 -49.78
CA HIS A 983 -39.28 41.90 -50.71
C HIS A 983 -37.80 41.97 -50.22
N ARG A 984 -36.98 40.97 -50.61
CA ARG A 984 -35.51 40.94 -50.89
C ARG A 984 -34.49 41.03 -49.74
N GLU A 985 -33.29 40.40 -49.76
CA GLU A 985 -32.54 39.31 -50.45
C GLU A 985 -31.12 39.41 -49.78
N TYR A 986 -30.32 38.38 -49.44
CA TYR A 986 -29.54 37.48 -50.31
C TYR A 986 -28.85 36.36 -49.48
N GLU A 987 -28.85 35.13 -50.05
CA GLU A 987 -27.88 33.99 -50.06
C GLU A 987 -27.07 33.58 -48.79
N SER A 988 -26.90 32.29 -48.45
CA SER A 988 -26.56 31.13 -49.30
C SER A 988 -26.81 29.75 -48.61
N HIS A 989 -27.20 28.76 -49.43
CA HIS A 989 -26.94 27.30 -49.47
C HIS A 989 -26.83 26.41 -48.18
N GLN A 990 -27.29 25.15 -48.09
CA GLN A 990 -28.19 24.23 -48.84
C GLN A 990 -28.25 22.86 -48.09
N HIS A 991 -29.28 22.03 -48.40
CA HIS A 991 -29.53 20.60 -48.05
C HIS A 991 -30.13 20.28 -46.64
N ARG A 992 -31.42 19.92 -46.44
CA ARG A 992 -32.34 18.84 -46.95
C ARG A 992 -31.85 17.45 -46.48
N TYR A 993 -32.58 16.58 -45.76
CA TYR A 993 -33.95 16.01 -45.83
C TYR A 993 -34.45 15.74 -44.37
N ASP A 994 -35.63 15.27 -43.98
CA ASP A 994 -36.81 14.64 -44.60
C ASP A 994 -37.99 14.72 -43.58
N ALA A 995 -39.19 14.38 -44.03
CA ALA A 995 -40.47 14.61 -43.38
C ALA A 995 -40.99 13.44 -42.51
N GLY A 996 -41.91 13.77 -41.60
CA GLY A 996 -43.28 13.23 -41.73
C GLY A 996 -43.92 12.45 -40.57
N LYS A 997 -45.07 12.99 -40.12
CA LYS A 997 -46.31 12.33 -39.61
C LYS A 997 -46.25 11.69 -38.20
N GLY A 998 -47.27 11.79 -37.34
CA GLY A 998 -48.61 12.39 -37.39
C GLY A 998 -49.46 11.92 -36.18
N SER A 999 -50.55 12.65 -35.87
CA SER A 999 -51.89 12.22 -35.35
C SER A 999 -52.00 11.01 -34.38
N GLN A 1000 -52.80 10.93 -33.31
CA GLN A 1000 -53.98 11.65 -32.82
C GLN A 1000 -54.57 10.93 -31.56
N VAL A 1001 -55.25 11.69 -30.69
CA VAL A 1001 -56.46 11.39 -29.85
C VAL A 1001 -56.45 10.53 -28.54
N SER A 1002 -57.23 11.08 -27.58
CA SER A 1002 -57.92 10.60 -26.37
C SER A 1002 -57.14 10.52 -25.06
N ASP A 1003 -57.41 11.30 -24.01
CA ASP A 1003 -58.62 11.65 -23.22
C ASP A 1003 -58.55 10.96 -21.83
N SER A 1004 -59.00 11.68 -20.80
CA SER A 1004 -59.19 11.30 -19.38
C SER A 1004 -58.12 11.69 -18.34
N GLY A 1005 -58.52 12.56 -17.40
CA GLY A 1005 -58.39 12.24 -15.96
C GLY A 1005 -57.29 12.92 -15.14
N HIS A 1006 -57.58 14.14 -14.68
CA HIS A 1006 -57.39 14.67 -13.32
C HIS A 1006 -56.34 14.07 -12.34
N HIS A 1007 -55.53 15.02 -11.82
CA HIS A 1007 -54.98 15.16 -10.46
C HIS A 1007 -53.53 14.70 -10.15
N ARG A 1008 -52.80 15.69 -9.61
CA ARG A 1008 -51.62 15.64 -8.73
C ARG A 1008 -50.29 15.23 -9.36
N LEU A 1009 -49.57 16.25 -9.84
CA LEU A 1009 -48.11 16.29 -9.85
C LEU A 1009 -47.66 17.03 -8.60
N ASP A 1010 -47.35 16.28 -7.55
CA ASP A 1010 -46.29 16.61 -6.59
C ASP A 1010 -45.22 15.53 -6.76
N ASP A 1011 -43.96 15.94 -6.62
CA ASP A 1011 -42.77 15.12 -6.44
C ASP A 1011 -42.22 14.31 -7.62
N VAL A 1012 -41.46 14.97 -8.52
CA VAL A 1012 -40.05 14.61 -8.79
C VAL A 1012 -39.28 15.85 -9.29
N GLN A 1013 -38.68 16.63 -8.41
CA GLN A 1013 -37.49 17.42 -8.78
C GLN A 1013 -36.56 17.71 -7.59
N ALA A 1014 -36.26 16.66 -6.83
CA ALA A 1014 -35.19 16.65 -5.83
C ALA A 1014 -34.10 15.65 -6.21
N GLN A 1015 -33.59 15.74 -7.44
CA GLN A 1015 -32.39 14.99 -7.86
C GLN A 1015 -31.76 15.57 -9.14
N ALA A 1016 -31.38 16.86 -9.12
CA ALA A 1016 -30.56 17.43 -10.20
C ALA A 1016 -29.79 18.72 -9.83
N THR A 1017 -29.45 18.94 -8.56
CA THR A 1017 -28.66 20.13 -8.13
C THR A 1017 -27.69 19.83 -6.99
N LYS A 1018 -26.90 18.76 -7.13
CA LYS A 1018 -25.73 18.53 -6.27
C LYS A 1018 -24.48 18.02 -7.00
N VAL A 1019 -24.32 18.44 -8.25
CA VAL A 1019 -23.07 18.26 -9.01
C VAL A 1019 -22.88 19.52 -9.85
N PHE A 1020 -22.14 20.50 -9.30
CA PHE A 1020 -21.33 21.50 -10.05
C PHE A 1020 -20.59 22.50 -9.13
N SER A 1021 -20.34 22.15 -7.87
CA SER A 1021 -19.38 22.89 -7.02
C SER A 1021 -18.48 21.90 -6.27
N LYS A 1022 -17.60 21.25 -7.03
CA LYS A 1022 -16.32 20.64 -6.61
C LYS A 1022 -15.70 19.92 -7.81
N GLY A 1023 -14.75 20.58 -8.46
CA GLY A 1023 -13.66 19.93 -9.19
C GLY A 1023 -12.41 20.71 -8.76
N ILE A 1024 -11.25 20.16 -8.47
CA ILE A 1024 -10.64 18.89 -8.84
C ILE A 1024 -9.70 18.52 -7.69
N GLY A 1025 -9.76 17.28 -7.22
CA GLY A 1025 -8.86 16.73 -6.23
C GLY A 1025 -9.28 15.32 -5.88
N TRP A 1026 -8.38 14.37 -6.13
CA TRP A 1026 -8.43 12.94 -5.84
C TRP A 1026 -8.96 12.06 -6.97
N LEU A 1027 -8.00 11.68 -7.81
CA LEU A 1027 -7.94 10.39 -8.49
C LEU A 1027 -6.61 9.76 -8.06
N ILE A 1028 -6.66 8.87 -7.06
CA ILE A 1028 -5.82 7.67 -6.81
C ILE A 1028 -6.46 6.97 -5.61
N GLY A 1029 -6.63 5.65 -5.74
CA GLY A 1029 -7.37 4.79 -4.83
C GLY A 1029 -6.71 4.65 -3.46
N ALA A 1030 -7.57 4.49 -2.46
CA ALA A 1030 -7.27 3.74 -1.26
C ALA A 1030 -7.91 2.36 -1.46
N ASP A 1031 -7.08 1.32 -1.48
CA ASP A 1031 -7.50 -0.01 -1.06
C ASP A 1031 -7.17 -0.09 0.44
N ASP A 1032 -8.16 -0.53 1.22
CA ASP A 1032 -8.02 -0.96 2.60
C ASP A 1032 -7.38 -2.37 2.63
N GLU A 1033 -6.57 -2.62 3.67
CA GLU A 1033 -5.95 -3.91 4.10
C GLU A 1033 -4.74 -4.46 3.33
#